data_AF-A0A6A6I0L5-F1
#
_entry.id   AF-A0A6A6I0L5-F1
#
_cell.length_a   1.000
_cell.length_b   1.000
_cell.length_c   1.000
_cell.angle_alpha   90.00
_cell.angle_beta   90.00
_cell.angle_gamma   90.00
#
_symmetry.space_group_name_H-M   'P 1'
#
loop_
_entity.id
_entity.type
_entity.pdbx_description
1 polymer ?
#
loop_
_entity_poly.entity_id
_entity_poly.type
_entity_poly.pdbx_seq_one_letter_code
_entity_poly.pdbx_strand_id
1 'polypeptide(L)'
;MRTRDIIAVSVVLGFSFLSAMVLVARFLWVHKSTKDQSDTPSEYSVDAVPPHNSLLSRDRALLRLFTPKRNRGQWVPTLSGIIKAGDEGVYSSALFDGLHSHLGRLPLETLYDAFANELRRRPMAERSSYPSEISKFLAATRHPQRRRSLRTGKLGRPELPPRPQRNSIDLAEMGLNRARSRRTSPVLISTFNSLPSESENQTPVHELWADGLQHAQYFEGRTGITVTAAELSALSIILGSALQIELFQDLKDNEKPEHRSSLGKGAFGISISGAPTDDGNYHISLTQHKRSVSQLPARGSGYSTLHAKHLASGFLPFSQDRKTVSSILITNATLETLRSGTCLHLQKNTPQTPGSRFLTTLPNSKEPNFHVLSPAPASTSTPPLLHAIAALPFTGGLAPLATTPLINTVRFVASGGLPPGRLLQRLEALVDKVHRQAPSLQLFGALLEDSNAGILFRERERLGKLAAGGSINEALADKVARMHRYTTLLERLTCLVPDMKPHDALAAVREATKQQIERAYEDAVAAYSLQKDTESWSTTSTTTPDSKRLSRASNRGSVRRSNKRSSTSSDNITPSTPASPASLTSPRPSSTFARPSLGTLVEQVLKASLPLDVETVALVARMVLVAWTFSVDGVAWEKDEEGWRVPDLGNTGLEKMYMW
;
A
#
# COMPACT_ATOMS: atom_id res chain seq x y z
N MET A 1 14.92 -27.75 89.07
CA MET A 1 14.61 -26.54 88.26
C MET A 1 15.75 -26.06 87.37
N ARG A 2 17.04 -26.19 87.73
CA ARG A 2 18.16 -25.58 86.96
C ARG A 2 18.51 -26.19 85.59
N THR A 3 18.09 -27.40 85.25
CA THR A 3 18.49 -28.05 83.99
C THR A 3 17.65 -27.64 82.77
N ARG A 4 16.38 -27.25 82.97
CA ARG A 4 15.51 -26.80 81.88
C ARG A 4 15.87 -25.41 81.37
N ASP A 5 16.30 -24.52 82.27
CA ASP A 5 16.68 -23.15 81.92
C ASP A 5 17.98 -23.11 81.11
N ILE A 6 18.92 -24.00 81.40
CA ILE A 6 20.20 -24.11 80.66
C ILE A 6 19.95 -24.57 79.21
N ILE A 7 19.03 -25.51 79.00
CA ILE A 7 18.67 -25.99 77.65
C ILE A 7 17.91 -24.90 76.87
N ALA A 8 17.02 -24.16 77.53
CA ALA A 8 16.31 -23.06 76.88
C ALA A 8 17.28 -21.96 76.44
N VAL A 9 18.25 -21.60 77.30
CA VAL A 9 19.27 -20.58 76.97
C VAL A 9 20.20 -21.07 75.85
N SER A 10 20.58 -22.35 75.81
CA SER A 10 21.43 -22.86 74.71
C SER A 10 20.70 -22.88 73.37
N VAL A 11 19.40 -23.17 73.35
CA VAL A 11 18.59 -23.16 72.12
C VAL A 11 18.40 -21.74 71.61
N VAL A 12 18.11 -20.78 72.48
CA VAL A 12 17.95 -19.37 72.10
C VAL A 12 19.27 -18.79 71.59
N LEU A 13 20.40 -19.10 72.25
CA LEU A 13 21.72 -18.70 71.78
C LEU A 13 22.05 -19.33 70.42
N GLY A 14 21.77 -20.62 70.23
CA GLY A 14 21.95 -21.30 68.94
C GLY A 14 21.16 -20.66 67.81
N PHE A 15 19.88 -20.33 68.04
CA PHE A 15 19.04 -19.65 67.05
C PHE A 15 19.53 -18.22 66.76
N SER A 16 19.92 -17.47 67.79
CA SER A 16 20.44 -16.11 67.60
C SER A 16 21.75 -16.10 66.81
N PHE A 17 22.63 -17.08 67.03
CA PHE A 17 23.90 -17.21 66.31
C PHE A 17 23.68 -17.61 64.84
N LEU A 18 22.72 -18.50 64.57
CA LEU A 18 22.30 -18.85 63.22
C LEU A 18 21.69 -17.65 62.48
N SER A 19 20.83 -16.86 63.13
CA SER A 19 20.28 -15.64 62.55
C SER A 19 21.35 -14.59 62.27
N ALA A 20 22.33 -14.41 63.16
CA ALA A 20 23.45 -13.50 62.94
C ALA A 20 24.35 -13.96 61.78
N MET A 21 24.66 -15.26 61.68
CA MET A 21 25.44 -15.83 60.58
C MET A 21 24.73 -15.67 59.23
N VAL A 22 23.40 -15.86 59.17
CA VAL A 22 22.61 -15.64 57.95
C VAL A 22 22.58 -14.16 57.54
N LEU A 23 22.51 -13.24 58.51
CA LEU A 23 22.56 -11.80 58.24
C LEU A 23 23.96 -11.36 57.76
N VAL A 24 25.03 -11.87 58.36
CA VAL A 24 26.42 -11.58 57.94
C VAL A 24 26.70 -12.16 56.56
N ALA A 25 26.26 -13.38 56.27
CA ALA A 25 26.37 -13.99 54.95
C ALA A 25 25.60 -13.20 53.88
N ARG A 26 24.39 -12.71 54.20
CA ARG A 26 23.62 -11.82 53.31
C ARG A 26 24.31 -10.48 53.07
N PHE A 27 24.88 -9.87 54.11
CA PHE A 27 25.55 -8.58 54.00
C PHE A 27 26.85 -8.69 53.16
N LEU A 28 27.60 -9.78 53.33
CA LEU A 28 28.81 -10.05 52.54
C LEU A 28 28.49 -10.41 51.08
N TRP A 29 27.38 -11.10 50.81
CA TRP A 29 26.97 -11.44 49.43
C TRP A 29 26.52 -10.21 48.63
N VAL A 30 25.83 -9.26 49.28
CA VAL A 30 25.38 -8.01 48.64
C VAL A 30 26.56 -7.09 48.31
N HIS A 31 27.63 -7.10 49.12
CA HIS A 31 28.82 -6.29 48.85
C HIS A 31 29.80 -6.91 47.83
N LYS A 32 29.77 -8.23 47.61
CA LYS A 32 30.65 -8.89 46.63
C LYS A 32 30.15 -8.76 45.17
N SER A 33 28.94 -8.26 44.96
CA SER A 33 28.32 -8.13 43.63
C SER A 33 28.50 -6.76 42.96
N THR A 34 29.16 -5.80 43.61
CA THR A 34 29.25 -4.40 43.14
C THR A 34 30.65 -3.94 42.76
N LYS A 35 31.62 -4.85 42.69
CA LYS A 35 33.00 -4.48 42.32
C LYS A 35 33.72 -5.65 41.64
N ASP A 36 33.37 -5.91 40.38
CA ASP A 36 34.25 -6.51 39.36
C ASP A 36 33.50 -6.62 38.03
N GLN A 37 33.58 -5.56 37.21
CA GLN A 37 33.59 -5.68 35.76
C GLN A 37 34.09 -4.38 35.14
N SER A 38 35.42 -4.19 35.19
CA SER A 38 36.15 -3.30 34.30
C SER A 38 37.09 -4.15 33.44
N ASP A 39 36.99 -3.92 32.14
CA ASP A 39 37.99 -4.15 31.09
C ASP A 39 38.30 -5.57 30.62
N THR A 40 37.72 -5.93 29.47
CA THR A 40 38.45 -6.53 28.32
C THR A 40 37.59 -6.46 27.05
N PRO A 41 38.20 -6.38 25.85
CA PRO A 41 37.67 -5.67 24.69
C PRO A 41 36.70 -6.51 23.84
N SER A 42 35.68 -5.85 23.30
CA SER A 42 34.69 -6.42 22.39
C SER A 42 35.25 -6.56 20.98
N GLU A 43 35.56 -7.80 20.59
CA GLU A 43 35.59 -8.21 19.19
C GLU A 43 34.15 -8.39 18.66
N TYR A 44 33.98 -7.97 17.42
CA TYR A 44 32.74 -7.90 16.65
C TYR A 44 31.95 -9.23 16.63
N SER A 45 30.65 -9.16 16.93
CA SER A 45 29.67 -10.13 16.42
C SER A 45 28.40 -9.40 16.03
N VAL A 46 28.20 -9.27 14.72
CA VAL A 46 27.01 -8.72 14.06
C VAL A 46 26.09 -9.90 13.78
N ASP A 47 25.34 -10.34 14.78
CA ASP A 47 24.12 -11.15 14.58
C ASP A 47 23.30 -11.17 15.88
N ALA A 48 22.24 -10.37 15.91
CA ALA A 48 21.28 -10.34 17.01
C ALA A 48 20.25 -11.46 16.83
N VAL A 49 20.62 -12.70 17.17
CA VAL A 49 19.64 -13.75 17.46
C VAL A 49 19.14 -13.53 18.89
N PRO A 50 17.83 -13.25 19.13
CA PRO A 50 17.33 -13.10 20.48
C PRO A 50 17.40 -14.46 21.20
N PRO A 51 17.89 -14.53 22.44
CA PRO A 51 18.00 -15.79 23.17
C PRO A 51 16.60 -16.35 23.44
N HIS A 52 16.38 -17.57 22.95
CA HIS A 52 15.21 -18.38 23.22
C HIS A 52 15.00 -18.51 24.74
N ASN A 53 13.84 -18.08 25.23
CA ASN A 53 13.47 -18.14 26.64
C ASN A 53 13.45 -19.60 27.15
N SER A 54 14.47 -19.99 27.91
CA SER A 54 14.42 -21.17 28.77
C SER A 54 13.50 -20.86 29.97
N LEU A 55 12.24 -21.26 29.81
CA LEU A 55 11.29 -21.32 30.91
C LEU A 55 11.79 -22.35 31.95
N LEU A 56 11.67 -21.99 33.23
CA LEU A 56 11.95 -22.79 34.44
C LEU A 56 13.35 -22.65 35.08
N SER A 57 13.76 -21.42 35.41
CA SER A 57 14.65 -21.19 36.56
C SER A 57 13.83 -20.59 37.72
N ARG A 58 13.53 -21.42 38.71
CA ARG A 58 12.69 -21.11 39.88
C ARG A 58 13.27 -19.99 40.76
N ASP A 59 14.58 -19.74 40.65
CA ASP A 59 15.30 -18.76 41.48
C ASP A 59 15.16 -17.31 41.02
N ARG A 60 14.68 -17.05 39.79
CA ARG A 60 14.43 -15.68 39.30
C ARG A 60 13.09 -15.09 39.75
N ALA A 61 12.20 -15.88 40.36
CA ALA A 61 10.89 -15.42 40.80
C ALA A 61 10.95 -14.50 42.03
N LEU A 62 11.87 -14.76 42.96
CA LEU A 62 12.02 -13.95 44.20
C LEU A 62 12.77 -12.64 43.95
N LEU A 63 13.73 -12.60 43.04
CA LEU A 63 14.40 -11.36 42.61
C LEU A 63 13.46 -10.36 41.91
N ARG A 64 12.34 -10.83 41.34
CA ARG A 64 11.30 -9.96 40.77
C ARG A 64 10.41 -9.29 41.82
N LEU A 65 10.41 -9.72 43.08
CA LEU A 65 9.64 -9.09 44.16
C LEU A 65 10.31 -7.84 44.73
N PHE A 66 11.61 -7.65 44.49
CA PHE A 66 12.40 -6.56 45.07
C PHE A 66 13.00 -5.58 44.06
N THR A 67 12.77 -5.77 42.76
CA THR A 67 13.03 -4.71 41.79
C THR A 67 11.87 -3.71 41.85
N PRO A 68 12.11 -2.40 42.06
CA PRO A 68 11.05 -1.41 42.00
C PRO A 68 10.34 -1.57 40.66
N LYS A 69 8.99 -1.62 40.68
CA LYS A 69 8.17 -1.65 39.47
C LYS A 69 8.46 -0.38 38.68
N ARG A 70 9.55 -0.38 37.90
CA ARG A 70 9.77 0.59 36.84
C ARG A 70 8.53 0.47 35.99
N ASN A 71 7.76 1.55 35.87
CA ASN A 71 6.57 1.60 35.02
C ASN A 71 7.02 1.28 33.59
N ARG A 72 7.06 -0.02 33.26
CA ARG A 72 7.31 -0.47 31.90
C ARG A 72 6.06 -0.06 31.13
N GLY A 73 6.24 0.78 30.12
CA GLY A 73 5.15 1.34 29.33
C GLY A 73 4.24 0.27 28.76
N GLN A 74 3.10 0.68 28.21
CA GLN A 74 2.14 -0.25 27.62
C GLN A 74 2.80 -1.07 26.50
N TRP A 75 2.45 -2.36 26.39
CA TRP A 75 2.84 -3.16 25.24
C TRP A 75 2.13 -2.66 23.99
N VAL A 76 2.90 -2.36 22.95
CA VAL A 76 2.43 -1.88 21.65
C VAL A 76 3.14 -2.65 20.52
N PRO A 77 2.47 -2.85 19.37
CA PRO A 77 3.12 -3.44 18.20
C PRO A 77 4.32 -2.60 17.73
N THR A 78 5.40 -3.27 17.31
CA THR A 78 6.51 -2.64 16.60
C THR A 78 6.05 -2.22 15.20
N LEU A 79 6.81 -1.32 14.54
CA LEU A 79 6.51 -0.96 13.15
C LEU A 79 6.66 -2.19 12.23
N SER A 80 7.67 -3.03 12.46
CA SER A 80 7.84 -4.34 11.82
C SER A 80 6.63 -5.25 12.02
N GLY A 81 6.11 -5.36 13.25
CA GLY A 81 4.90 -6.14 13.52
C GLY A 81 3.69 -5.66 12.73
N ILE A 82 3.50 -4.33 12.63
CA ILE A 82 2.45 -3.74 11.79
C ILE A 82 2.70 -4.07 10.31
N ILE A 83 3.91 -3.87 9.77
CA ILE A 83 4.22 -4.15 8.37
C ILE A 83 3.98 -5.63 8.02
N LYS A 84 4.43 -6.54 8.89
CA LYS A 84 4.21 -7.99 8.74
C LYS A 84 2.73 -8.35 8.74
N ALA A 85 1.93 -7.69 9.58
CA ALA A 85 0.47 -7.87 9.59
C ALA A 85 -0.14 -7.46 8.24
N GLY A 86 0.34 -6.38 7.64
CA GLY A 86 -0.04 -5.99 6.27
C GLY A 86 0.34 -7.04 5.23
N ASP A 87 1.52 -7.66 5.36
CA ASP A 87 2.01 -8.69 4.42
C ASP A 87 1.16 -9.96 4.49
N GLU A 88 0.71 -10.33 5.69
CA GLU A 88 -0.20 -11.46 5.95
C GLU A 88 -1.66 -11.15 5.60
N GLY A 89 -1.96 -9.93 5.17
CA GLY A 89 -3.29 -9.52 4.77
C GLY A 89 -4.24 -9.28 5.95
N VAL A 90 -3.72 -8.91 7.10
CA VAL A 90 -4.50 -8.46 8.26
C VAL A 90 -5.19 -7.13 7.97
N TYR A 91 -4.50 -6.23 7.26
CA TYR A 91 -5.04 -4.98 6.73
C TYR A 91 -4.48 -4.70 5.33
N SER A 92 -5.12 -3.79 4.60
CA SER A 92 -4.63 -3.25 3.33
C SER A 92 -4.28 -1.78 3.46
N SER A 93 -3.64 -1.18 2.45
CA SER A 93 -3.27 0.24 2.48
C SER A 93 -4.43 1.22 2.72
N ALA A 94 -5.69 0.76 2.60
CA ALA A 94 -6.89 1.49 3.03
C ALA A 94 -6.87 1.88 4.53
N LEU A 95 -6.03 1.26 5.37
CA LEU A 95 -5.78 1.71 6.75
C LEU A 95 -5.35 3.18 6.78
N PHE A 96 -4.48 3.60 5.86
CA PHE A 96 -3.95 4.98 5.82
C PHE A 96 -4.97 5.98 5.26
N ASP A 97 -5.97 5.51 4.55
CA ASP A 97 -7.08 6.35 4.11
C ASP A 97 -7.93 6.84 5.27
N GLY A 98 -8.02 6.10 6.38
CA GLY A 98 -8.72 6.57 7.59
C GLY A 98 -8.07 7.77 8.28
N LEU A 99 -6.79 8.03 8.01
CA LEU A 99 -5.99 9.04 8.71
C LEU A 99 -6.17 10.47 8.17
N HIS A 100 -6.85 10.64 7.03
CA HIS A 100 -7.02 11.94 6.36
C HIS A 100 -7.74 13.01 7.19
N SER A 101 -8.44 12.62 8.26
CA SER A 101 -9.15 13.54 9.16
C SER A 101 -8.24 14.35 10.09
N HIS A 102 -6.98 13.92 10.27
CA HIS A 102 -6.01 14.57 11.14
C HIS A 102 -5.01 15.37 10.32
N LEU A 103 -5.24 16.68 10.12
CA LEU A 103 -4.28 17.52 9.40
C LEU A 103 -3.08 17.87 10.29
N GLY A 104 -1.87 17.89 9.70
CA GLY A 104 -0.63 18.21 10.39
C GLY A 104 0.10 16.97 10.89
N ARG A 105 0.82 17.10 12.02
CA ARG A 105 1.59 15.99 12.59
C ARG A 105 0.66 14.86 13.04
N LEU A 106 0.88 13.66 12.52
CA LEU A 106 0.17 12.43 12.89
C LEU A 106 0.89 11.78 14.08
N PRO A 107 0.28 11.79 15.28
CA PRO A 107 0.86 11.10 16.42
C PRO A 107 0.76 9.59 16.22
N LEU A 108 1.72 8.85 16.79
CA LEU A 108 1.78 7.39 16.67
C LEU A 108 0.50 6.69 17.18
N GLU A 109 -0.14 7.25 18.20
CA GLU A 109 -1.40 6.74 18.75
C GLU A 109 -2.52 6.68 17.70
N THR A 110 -2.58 7.63 16.77
CA THR A 110 -3.58 7.60 15.68
C THR A 110 -3.36 6.41 14.74
N LEU A 111 -2.09 6.08 14.45
CA LEU A 111 -1.75 4.90 13.66
C LEU A 111 -2.14 3.61 14.40
N TYR A 112 -1.86 3.54 15.70
CA TYR A 112 -2.26 2.41 16.54
C TYR A 112 -3.77 2.25 16.65
N ASP A 113 -4.52 3.35 16.77
CA ASP A 113 -5.98 3.32 16.79
C ASP A 113 -6.55 2.82 15.46
N ALA A 114 -5.99 3.26 14.33
CA ALA A 114 -6.36 2.78 13.01
C ALA A 114 -6.08 1.27 12.86
N PHE A 115 -4.89 0.82 13.25
CA PHE A 115 -4.51 -0.60 13.23
C PHE A 115 -5.38 -1.45 14.17
N ALA A 116 -5.64 -1.00 15.39
CA ALA A 116 -6.52 -1.67 16.34
C ALA A 116 -7.96 -1.77 15.81
N ASN A 117 -8.43 -0.79 15.06
CA ASN A 117 -9.75 -0.83 14.43
C ASN A 117 -9.83 -1.91 13.33
N GLU A 118 -8.78 -2.07 12.53
CA GLU A 118 -8.71 -3.16 11.55
C GLU A 118 -8.72 -4.53 12.23
N LEU A 119 -7.90 -4.73 13.26
CA LEU A 119 -7.90 -5.96 14.06
C LEU A 119 -9.27 -6.26 14.69
N ARG A 120 -10.00 -5.23 15.15
CA ARG A 120 -11.34 -5.42 15.74
C ARG A 120 -12.41 -5.83 14.73
N ARG A 121 -12.25 -5.47 13.46
CA ARG A 121 -13.18 -5.83 12.37
C ARG A 121 -13.06 -7.28 11.95
N ARG A 122 -11.95 -7.94 12.30
CA ARG A 122 -11.70 -9.35 11.99
C ARG A 122 -12.68 -10.28 12.73
N PRO A 123 -13.00 -11.46 12.16
CA PRO A 123 -13.90 -12.44 12.79
C PRO A 123 -13.46 -12.79 14.22
N MET A 124 -14.42 -13.06 15.10
CA MET A 124 -14.12 -13.39 16.51
C MET A 124 -13.21 -14.63 16.64
N ALA A 125 -13.33 -15.61 15.74
CA ALA A 125 -12.51 -16.81 15.73
C ALA A 125 -11.02 -16.51 15.50
N GLU A 126 -10.70 -15.54 14.64
CA GLU A 126 -9.33 -15.06 14.43
C GLU A 126 -8.85 -14.24 15.64
N ARG A 127 -9.70 -13.34 16.15
CA ARG A 127 -9.31 -12.52 17.31
C ARG A 127 -9.03 -13.33 18.57
N SER A 128 -9.62 -14.52 18.71
CA SER A 128 -9.34 -15.41 19.84
C SER A 128 -7.98 -16.11 19.76
N SER A 129 -7.32 -16.16 18.60
CA SER A 129 -5.96 -16.69 18.48
C SER A 129 -4.87 -15.67 18.74
N TYR A 130 -5.22 -14.39 18.92
CA TYR A 130 -4.24 -13.34 19.19
C TYR A 130 -3.53 -13.56 20.53
N PRO A 131 -2.21 -13.30 20.61
CA PRO A 131 -1.47 -13.29 21.87
C PRO A 131 -2.12 -12.38 22.92
N SER A 132 -1.88 -12.70 24.19
CA SER A 132 -2.49 -11.97 25.31
C SER A 132 -2.14 -10.47 25.30
N GLU A 133 -0.95 -10.16 24.80
CA GLU A 133 -0.37 -8.84 24.66
C GLU A 133 -1.11 -8.02 23.60
N ILE A 134 -1.41 -8.61 22.44
CA ILE A 134 -2.25 -8.00 21.40
C ILE A 134 -3.66 -7.77 21.95
N SER A 135 -4.21 -8.74 22.69
CA SER A 135 -5.52 -8.58 23.34
C SER A 135 -5.52 -7.42 24.35
N LYS A 136 -4.45 -7.25 25.13
CA LYS A 136 -4.26 -6.10 26.04
C LYS A 136 -4.13 -4.79 25.27
N PHE A 137 -3.38 -4.76 24.18
CA PHE A 137 -3.25 -3.60 23.29
C PHE A 137 -4.62 -3.17 22.73
N LEU A 138 -5.43 -4.13 22.25
CA LEU A 138 -6.78 -3.86 21.74
C LEU A 138 -7.73 -3.35 22.84
N ALA A 139 -7.56 -3.83 24.07
CA ALA A 139 -8.34 -3.37 25.22
C ALA A 139 -7.95 -1.94 25.64
N ALA A 140 -6.66 -1.60 25.57
CA ALA A 140 -6.14 -0.30 25.97
C ALA A 140 -6.42 0.81 24.94
N THR A 141 -6.38 0.49 23.64
CA THR A 141 -6.79 1.41 22.55
C THR A 141 -8.31 1.56 22.43
N ARG A 142 -9.09 0.96 23.34
CA ARG A 142 -10.54 1.09 23.32
C ARG A 142 -10.90 2.45 23.90
N HIS A 143 -11.11 3.43 23.02
CA HIS A 143 -11.79 4.65 23.43
C HIS A 143 -13.14 4.26 24.02
N PRO A 144 -13.47 4.67 25.26
CA PRO A 144 -14.81 4.55 25.75
C PRO A 144 -15.66 5.44 24.86
N GLN A 145 -16.28 4.85 23.82
CA GLN A 145 -17.47 5.39 23.21
C GLN A 145 -18.49 5.41 24.33
N ARG A 146 -18.44 6.47 25.12
CA ARG A 146 -19.38 6.82 26.15
C ARG A 146 -20.67 6.96 25.36
N ARG A 147 -21.43 5.86 25.28
CA ARG A 147 -22.82 5.91 24.84
C ARG A 147 -23.41 6.97 25.74
N ARG A 148 -23.58 8.18 25.20
CA ARG A 148 -24.41 9.22 25.80
C ARG A 148 -25.80 8.58 25.78
N SER A 149 -26.06 7.77 26.80
CA SER A 149 -27.39 7.47 27.25
C SER A 149 -27.99 8.85 27.46
N LEU A 150 -28.79 9.29 26.48
CA LEU A 150 -29.70 10.40 26.61
C LEU A 150 -30.64 10.03 27.76
N ARG A 151 -30.18 10.22 29.00
CA ARG A 151 -31.07 10.50 30.11
C ARG A 151 -31.60 11.88 29.78
N THR A 152 -32.74 11.90 29.11
CA THR A 152 -33.59 13.08 29.00
C THR A 152 -33.74 13.63 30.41
N GLY A 153 -33.14 14.81 30.63
CA GLY A 153 -33.27 15.56 31.86
C GLY A 153 -34.75 15.81 32.10
N LYS A 154 -35.26 15.24 33.20
CA LYS A 154 -36.62 15.42 33.66
C LYS A 154 -36.68 16.79 34.35
N LEU A 155 -37.00 17.83 33.59
CA LEU A 155 -37.42 19.13 34.14
C LEU A 155 -38.83 19.42 33.65
N GLY A 156 -39.77 19.48 34.60
CA GLY A 156 -41.07 20.12 34.46
C GLY A 156 -42.13 19.38 33.63
N ARG A 157 -42.79 18.35 34.20
CA ARG A 157 -44.13 17.97 33.75
C ARG A 157 -45.04 17.83 34.99
N PRO A 158 -46.20 18.52 35.02
CA PRO A 158 -47.09 18.55 36.18
C PRO A 158 -47.68 17.16 36.47
N GLU A 159 -47.94 16.95 37.76
CA GLU A 159 -48.38 15.72 38.40
C GLU A 159 -49.62 15.13 37.72
N LEU A 160 -49.48 13.89 37.25
CA LEU A 160 -50.59 13.02 36.91
C LEU A 160 -50.72 11.96 38.02
N PRO A 161 -51.95 11.52 38.34
CA PRO A 161 -52.24 10.72 39.53
C PRO A 161 -51.56 9.34 39.52
N PRO A 162 -51.36 8.74 40.71
CA PRO A 162 -50.56 7.53 40.87
C PRO A 162 -51.18 6.36 40.12
N ARG A 163 -50.43 5.83 39.14
CA ARG A 163 -50.77 4.57 38.48
C ARG A 163 -50.58 3.41 39.47
N PRO A 164 -51.50 2.43 39.51
CA PRO A 164 -51.44 1.30 40.42
C PRO A 164 -50.19 0.45 40.15
N GLN A 165 -49.54 0.03 41.24
CA GLN A 165 -48.48 -0.97 41.25
C GLN A 165 -48.96 -2.23 40.52
N ARG A 166 -48.34 -2.53 39.38
CA ARG A 166 -48.46 -3.85 38.76
C ARG A 166 -47.43 -4.77 39.38
N ASN A 167 -47.97 -5.87 39.90
CA ASN A 167 -47.26 -7.00 40.46
C ASN A 167 -46.21 -7.56 39.50
N SER A 168 -45.09 -7.95 40.10
CA SER A 168 -44.10 -8.87 39.56
C SER A 168 -44.74 -10.20 39.18
N ILE A 169 -44.84 -10.49 37.88
CA ILE A 169 -44.71 -11.83 37.26
C ILE A 169 -45.06 -11.70 35.78
N ASP A 170 -44.06 -11.90 34.94
CA ASP A 170 -44.07 -12.48 33.58
C ASP A 170 -42.91 -11.92 32.75
N LEU A 171 -41.73 -12.45 33.06
CA LEU A 171 -40.51 -12.29 32.27
C LEU A 171 -40.23 -13.53 31.39
N ALA A 172 -41.20 -14.44 31.27
CA ALA A 172 -41.08 -15.67 30.48
C ALA A 172 -41.64 -15.56 29.05
N GLU A 173 -42.51 -14.57 28.76
CA GLU A 173 -43.24 -14.52 27.47
C GLU A 173 -43.07 -13.23 26.66
N MET A 174 -42.29 -12.24 27.13
CA MET A 174 -41.80 -11.19 26.24
C MET A 174 -40.72 -11.80 25.35
N GLY A 175 -41.18 -12.34 24.22
CA GLY A 175 -40.42 -13.06 23.24
C GLY A 175 -39.03 -12.48 23.05
N LEU A 176 -38.06 -13.40 23.03
CA LEU A 176 -36.78 -13.29 22.36
C LEU A 176 -36.98 -12.97 20.87
N ASN A 177 -37.62 -11.83 20.56
CA ASN A 177 -37.36 -11.06 19.37
C ASN A 177 -35.97 -10.46 19.55
N ARG A 178 -34.96 -11.35 19.65
CA ARG A 178 -33.62 -11.07 19.17
C ARG A 178 -33.88 -10.59 17.75
N ALA A 179 -33.87 -9.27 17.57
CA ALA A 179 -33.82 -8.66 16.27
C ALA A 179 -32.70 -9.39 15.56
N ARG A 180 -33.06 -10.39 14.73
CA ARG A 180 -32.14 -11.06 13.84
C ARG A 180 -31.72 -9.94 12.93
N SER A 181 -30.62 -9.28 13.32
CA SER A 181 -29.98 -8.21 12.57
C SER A 181 -29.96 -8.71 11.14
N ARG A 182 -30.84 -8.13 10.30
CA ARG A 182 -30.93 -8.52 8.89
C ARG A 182 -29.52 -8.35 8.36
N ARG A 183 -28.84 -9.47 8.10
CA ARG A 183 -27.49 -9.44 7.53
C ARG A 183 -27.65 -8.75 6.19
N THR A 184 -27.29 -7.48 6.12
CA THR A 184 -27.22 -6.74 4.87
C THR A 184 -26.25 -7.49 3.99
N SER A 185 -26.68 -7.85 2.78
CA SER A 185 -25.80 -8.45 1.79
C SER A 185 -24.53 -7.59 1.62
N PRO A 186 -23.36 -8.20 1.46
CA PRO A 186 -22.14 -7.44 1.23
C PRO A 186 -22.32 -6.57 0.00
N VAL A 187 -21.87 -5.31 0.08
CA VAL A 187 -21.98 -4.33 -1.00
C VAL A 187 -20.78 -4.39 -1.94
N LEU A 188 -19.64 -4.83 -1.39
CA LEU A 188 -18.36 -5.02 -2.07
C LEU A 188 -17.85 -6.42 -1.72
N ILE A 189 -17.16 -7.04 -2.65
CA ILE A 189 -16.35 -8.24 -2.40
C ILE A 189 -14.92 -7.78 -2.30
N SER A 190 -14.26 -8.04 -1.17
CA SER A 190 -12.86 -7.67 -1.05
C SER A 190 -12.03 -8.42 -2.10
N THR A 191 -11.35 -7.67 -2.95
CA THR A 191 -10.33 -8.20 -3.86
C THR A 191 -8.98 -8.33 -3.18
N PHE A 192 -8.90 -8.11 -1.87
CA PHE A 192 -7.69 -8.28 -1.09
C PHE A 192 -7.59 -9.72 -0.58
N ASN A 193 -7.10 -10.61 -1.45
CA ASN A 193 -6.84 -11.99 -1.09
C ASN A 193 -5.35 -12.22 -0.86
N SER A 194 -5.06 -13.14 0.05
CA SER A 194 -3.72 -13.68 0.20
C SER A 194 -3.28 -14.35 -1.11
N LEU A 195 -1.96 -14.39 -1.36
CA LEU A 195 -1.41 -15.14 -2.49
C LEU A 195 -1.86 -16.61 -2.43
N PRO A 196 -1.99 -17.29 -3.59
CA PRO A 196 -2.27 -18.71 -3.64
C PRO A 196 -1.32 -19.50 -2.73
N SER A 197 -1.89 -20.34 -1.87
CA SER A 197 -1.10 -21.23 -1.02
C SER A 197 -0.90 -22.56 -1.73
N GLU A 198 0.34 -23.04 -1.80
CA GLU A 198 0.66 -24.34 -2.40
C GLU A 198 0.19 -25.53 -1.54
N SER A 199 -0.26 -25.28 -0.31
CA SER A 199 -0.64 -26.32 0.66
C SER A 199 -2.06 -26.12 1.21
N GLU A 200 -3.06 -26.71 0.55
CA GLU A 200 -4.49 -26.55 0.89
C GLU A 200 -4.93 -27.19 2.23
N ASN A 201 -4.12 -28.08 2.84
CA ASN A 201 -4.56 -28.93 3.97
C ASN A 201 -3.97 -28.56 5.35
N GLN A 202 -3.64 -27.29 5.58
CA GLN A 202 -2.77 -26.93 6.69
C GLN A 202 -3.48 -26.13 7.80
N THR A 203 -3.27 -26.58 9.05
CA THR A 203 -3.74 -25.96 10.32
C THR A 203 -3.47 -24.45 10.36
N PRO A 204 -4.28 -23.66 11.10
CA PRO A 204 -4.10 -22.22 11.22
C PRO A 204 -2.67 -21.91 11.64
N VAL A 205 -1.97 -21.20 10.76
CA VAL A 205 -0.57 -20.82 10.93
C VAL A 205 -0.48 -19.82 12.08
N HIS A 206 0.50 -19.99 12.96
CA HIS A 206 0.83 -18.95 13.94
C HIS A 206 1.18 -17.66 13.19
N GLU A 207 0.40 -16.62 13.45
CA GLU A 207 0.55 -15.29 12.87
C GLU A 207 1.89 -14.66 13.31
N LEU A 208 2.90 -14.68 12.43
CA LEU A 208 4.27 -14.22 12.72
C LEU A 208 4.33 -12.72 13.01
N TRP A 209 3.34 -11.96 12.53
CA TRP A 209 3.21 -10.54 12.82
C TRP A 209 2.98 -10.24 14.31
N ALA A 210 2.33 -11.15 15.04
CA ALA A 210 1.90 -10.91 16.42
C ALA A 210 3.06 -10.98 17.44
N ASP A 211 4.22 -11.52 17.03
CA ASP A 211 5.43 -11.60 17.85
C ASP A 211 6.17 -10.24 17.93
N GLY A 212 5.88 -9.31 17.01
CA GLY A 212 6.51 -7.98 16.93
C GLY A 212 5.97 -7.00 17.97
N LEU A 213 6.30 -7.18 19.24
CA LEU A 213 5.83 -6.34 20.35
C LEU A 213 6.98 -5.68 21.11
N GLN A 214 6.75 -4.44 21.55
CA GLN A 214 7.69 -3.71 22.40
C GLN A 214 6.97 -2.89 23.47
N HIS A 215 7.72 -2.48 24.49
CA HIS A 215 7.23 -1.50 25.45
C HIS A 215 7.26 -0.11 24.81
N ALA A 216 6.10 0.56 24.81
CA ALA A 216 6.01 1.98 24.49
C ALA A 216 6.97 2.79 25.38
N GLN A 217 7.71 3.69 24.76
CA GLN A 217 8.50 4.71 25.43
C GLN A 217 7.65 5.99 25.51
N TYR A 218 7.91 6.85 26.48
CA TYR A 218 7.19 8.12 26.62
C TYR A 218 8.17 9.27 26.51
N PHE A 219 8.02 10.06 25.46
CA PHE A 219 8.82 11.27 25.22
C PHE A 219 7.87 12.46 25.29
N GLU A 220 8.10 13.38 26.24
CA GLU A 220 7.26 14.57 26.43
C GLU A 220 5.76 14.26 26.59
N GLY A 221 5.43 13.11 27.20
CA GLY A 221 4.05 12.66 27.38
C GLY A 221 3.41 12.03 26.14
N ARG A 222 4.14 11.84 25.05
CA ARG A 222 3.70 11.13 23.83
C ARG A 222 4.26 9.72 23.76
N THR A 223 3.48 8.80 23.20
CA THR A 223 3.89 7.41 23.00
C THR A 223 4.88 7.34 21.86
N GLY A 224 6.06 6.81 22.12
CA GLY A 224 7.10 6.59 21.12
C GLY A 224 7.57 5.16 21.04
N ILE A 225 8.13 4.81 19.89
CA ILE A 225 8.79 3.54 19.63
C ILE A 225 10.15 3.74 18.99
N THR A 226 11.06 2.79 19.21
CA THR A 226 12.27 2.67 18.41
C THR A 226 11.92 2.08 17.05
N VAL A 227 12.52 2.64 16.00
CA VAL A 227 12.33 2.22 14.62
C VAL A 227 13.70 2.01 13.97
N THR A 228 13.79 0.99 13.14
CA THR A 228 14.98 0.65 12.35
C THR A 228 14.94 1.30 10.96
N ALA A 229 16.11 1.41 10.33
CA ALA A 229 16.25 1.87 8.95
C ALA A 229 15.34 1.06 8.00
N ALA A 230 15.34 -0.27 8.13
CA ALA A 230 14.54 -1.15 7.29
C ALA A 230 13.02 -0.95 7.47
N GLU A 231 12.55 -0.71 8.70
CA GLU A 231 11.14 -0.42 8.96
C GLU A 231 10.71 0.92 8.35
N LEU A 232 11.56 1.95 8.41
CA LEU A 232 11.28 3.24 7.77
C LEU A 232 11.27 3.16 6.25
N SER A 233 12.23 2.44 5.65
CA SER A 233 12.27 2.27 4.20
C SER A 233 11.07 1.46 3.70
N ALA A 234 10.64 0.43 4.45
CA ALA A 234 9.40 -0.29 4.14
C ALA A 234 8.16 0.62 4.27
N LEU A 235 8.05 1.42 5.34
CA LEU A 235 6.94 2.37 5.50
C LEU A 235 6.91 3.42 4.39
N SER A 236 8.09 3.92 4.00
CA SER A 236 8.27 4.88 2.89
C SER A 236 7.73 4.32 1.57
N ILE A 237 8.04 3.06 1.25
CA ILE A 237 7.50 2.37 0.06
C ILE A 237 5.99 2.17 0.17
N ILE A 238 5.51 1.70 1.32
CA ILE A 238 4.08 1.46 1.57
C ILE A 238 3.29 2.75 1.44
N LEU A 239 3.80 3.89 1.90
CA LEU A 239 3.13 5.18 1.81
C LEU A 239 3.39 5.91 0.49
N GLY A 240 4.28 5.39 -0.37
CA GLY A 240 4.77 6.11 -1.54
C GLY A 240 5.35 7.49 -1.20
N SER A 241 5.96 7.63 -0.02
CA SER A 241 6.50 8.91 0.48
C SER A 241 8.02 8.83 0.49
N ALA A 242 8.69 9.75 -0.20
CA ALA A 242 10.12 9.93 0.01
C ALA A 242 10.39 10.30 1.47
N LEU A 243 11.49 9.77 2.02
CA LEU A 243 11.91 10.05 3.38
C LEU A 243 12.78 11.31 3.39
N GLN A 244 12.39 12.29 4.21
CA GLN A 244 13.11 13.55 4.35
C GLN A 244 13.91 13.52 5.65
N ILE A 245 15.18 13.11 5.61
CA ILE A 245 16.07 13.25 6.76
C ILE A 245 16.90 14.51 6.54
N GLU A 246 16.77 15.46 7.45
CA GLU A 246 17.66 16.62 7.50
C GLU A 246 19.03 16.15 7.99
N LEU A 247 19.92 15.79 7.05
CA LEU A 247 21.32 15.52 7.36
C LEU A 247 22.02 16.85 7.60
N PHE A 248 22.72 16.97 8.75
CA PHE A 248 23.47 18.17 9.14
C PHE A 248 24.49 18.66 8.10
N GLN A 249 24.88 17.82 7.13
CA GLN A 249 25.86 18.15 6.11
C GLN A 249 25.34 19.07 4.99
N ASP A 250 24.04 19.13 4.76
CA ASP A 250 23.45 19.97 3.70
C ASP A 250 23.34 21.46 4.06
N LEU A 251 23.70 21.86 5.29
CA LEU A 251 23.67 23.26 5.73
C LEU A 251 24.87 24.09 5.25
N LYS A 252 25.88 23.47 4.61
CA LYS A 252 27.06 24.19 4.12
C LYS A 252 26.94 24.71 2.69
N ASP A 253 26.00 24.18 1.90
CA ASP A 253 25.75 24.68 0.56
C ASP A 253 24.56 25.65 0.60
N ASN A 254 24.86 26.93 0.37
CA ASN A 254 23.93 28.07 0.33
C ASN A 254 22.92 28.00 -0.85
N GLU A 255 22.60 26.80 -1.34
CA GLU A 255 21.61 26.61 -2.39
C GLU A 255 20.21 26.91 -1.84
N LYS A 256 19.55 27.87 -2.49
CA LYS A 256 18.25 28.38 -2.06
C LYS A 256 17.24 27.24 -1.87
N PRO A 257 16.54 27.18 -0.73
CA PRO A 257 15.58 26.11 -0.40
C PRO A 257 14.32 26.05 -1.28
N GLU A 258 14.21 26.87 -2.32
CA GLU A 258 13.02 26.96 -3.19
C GLU A 258 12.78 25.68 -4.01
N HIS A 259 13.82 24.87 -4.31
CA HIS A 259 13.66 23.59 -4.99
C HIS A 259 13.27 22.41 -4.08
N ARG A 260 13.29 22.56 -2.75
CA ARG A 260 12.80 21.52 -1.82
C ARG A 260 11.28 21.49 -1.68
N SER A 261 10.59 22.51 -2.21
CA SER A 261 9.14 22.73 -2.03
C SER A 261 8.22 21.82 -2.87
N SER A 262 8.77 21.02 -3.79
CA SER A 262 8.02 20.01 -4.55
C SER A 262 8.30 18.57 -4.14
N LEU A 263 9.01 18.33 -3.02
CA LEU A 263 9.16 16.96 -2.52
C LEU A 263 7.78 16.36 -2.22
N GLY A 264 7.47 15.31 -2.96
CA GLY A 264 6.12 14.81 -3.17
C GLY A 264 5.38 14.45 -1.90
N LYS A 265 4.14 14.91 -1.80
CA LYS A 265 3.14 14.34 -0.88
C LYS A 265 2.99 12.86 -1.23
N GLY A 266 3.18 11.96 -0.27
CA GLY A 266 3.06 10.52 -0.51
C GLY A 266 1.68 10.11 -1.04
N ALA A 267 1.52 8.83 -1.38
CA ALA A 267 0.28 8.25 -1.92
C ALA A 267 -0.97 8.59 -1.10
N PHE A 268 -0.82 8.69 0.21
CA PHE A 268 -1.88 9.00 1.17
C PHE A 268 -1.83 10.45 1.66
N GLY A 269 -1.12 11.33 0.97
CA GLY A 269 -0.82 12.66 1.48
C GLY A 269 -0.13 12.62 2.85
N ILE A 270 0.57 11.54 3.18
CA ILE A 270 1.38 11.41 4.39
C ILE A 270 2.83 11.55 3.95
N SER A 271 3.57 12.46 4.59
CA SER A 271 5.02 12.55 4.43
C SER A 271 5.73 12.01 5.66
N ILE A 272 6.94 11.47 5.45
CA ILE A 272 7.82 11.01 6.53
C ILE A 272 9.02 11.96 6.59
N SER A 273 9.25 12.56 7.75
CA SER A 273 10.41 13.42 8.01
C SER A 273 11.17 12.96 9.25
N GLY A 274 12.48 13.13 9.23
CA GLY A 274 13.40 12.85 10.33
C GLY A 274 14.19 14.10 10.69
N ALA A 275 14.13 14.49 11.95
CA ALA A 275 14.93 15.57 12.51
C ALA A 275 15.92 15.01 13.53
N PRO A 276 17.18 15.47 13.54
CA PRO A 276 18.12 15.07 14.58
C PRO A 276 17.68 15.61 15.96
N THR A 277 18.03 14.88 17.00
CA THR A 277 17.84 15.25 18.41
C THR A 277 19.18 15.63 19.03
N ASP A 278 19.14 16.34 20.15
CA ASP A 278 20.34 16.80 20.87
C ASP A 278 21.26 15.64 21.28
N ASP A 279 20.68 14.45 21.50
CA ASP A 279 21.40 13.22 21.86
C ASP A 279 22.06 12.50 20.67
N GLY A 280 22.03 13.09 19.46
CA GLY A 280 22.53 12.49 18.23
C GLY A 280 21.62 11.40 17.63
N ASN A 281 20.49 11.10 18.27
CA ASN A 281 19.45 10.23 17.71
C ASN A 281 18.57 10.99 16.73
N TYR A 282 17.66 10.30 16.05
CA TYR A 282 16.72 10.92 15.12
C TYR A 282 15.28 10.75 15.58
N HIS A 283 14.52 11.83 15.46
CA HIS A 283 13.10 11.89 15.70
C HIS A 283 12.35 11.84 14.36
N ILE A 284 11.60 10.78 14.17
CA ILE A 284 10.80 10.52 12.98
C ILE A 284 9.36 10.96 13.23
N SER A 285 8.85 11.83 12.35
CA SER A 285 7.48 12.30 12.38
C SER A 285 6.74 12.01 11.08
N LEU A 286 5.47 11.63 11.22
CA LEU A 286 4.54 11.55 10.11
C LEU A 286 3.74 12.85 10.04
N THR A 287 3.57 13.41 8.84
CA THR A 287 2.75 14.60 8.62
C THR A 287 1.69 14.32 7.57
N GLN A 288 0.43 14.45 7.94
CA GLN A 288 -0.71 14.37 7.04
C GLN A 288 -1.00 15.74 6.43
N HIS A 289 -0.95 15.76 5.11
CA HIS A 289 -1.27 16.92 4.28
C HIS A 289 -2.74 16.91 3.91
N LYS A 290 -3.28 18.11 3.71
CA LYS A 290 -4.63 18.29 3.16
C LYS A 290 -4.69 17.68 1.75
N ARG A 291 -5.60 16.73 1.58
CA ARG A 291 -5.93 16.12 0.28
C ARG A 291 -6.98 16.94 -0.46
N SER A 292 -6.90 16.99 -1.78
CA SER A 292 -7.98 17.52 -2.63
C SER A 292 -9.15 16.53 -2.66
N VAL A 293 -10.31 16.97 -3.16
CA VAL A 293 -11.50 16.10 -3.32
C VAL A 293 -11.21 14.89 -4.23
N SER A 294 -10.37 15.06 -5.26
CA SER A 294 -9.96 13.96 -6.16
C SER A 294 -9.09 12.90 -5.47
N GLN A 295 -8.40 13.28 -4.40
CA GLN A 295 -7.49 12.46 -3.59
C GLN A 295 -8.17 11.82 -2.38
N LEU A 296 -9.46 12.11 -2.14
CA LEU A 296 -10.21 11.49 -1.07
C LEU A 296 -10.51 10.02 -1.38
N PRO A 297 -10.51 9.16 -0.35
CA PRO A 297 -10.52 7.73 -0.55
C PRO A 297 -11.88 7.19 -1.03
N ALA A 298 -11.80 6.09 -1.79
CA ALA A 298 -12.94 5.21 -2.04
C ALA A 298 -13.06 4.17 -0.91
N ARG A 299 -14.15 3.40 -0.89
CA ARG A 299 -14.45 2.40 0.14
C ARG A 299 -13.92 0.99 -0.16
N GLY A 300 -13.35 0.77 -1.34
CA GLY A 300 -12.82 -0.54 -1.71
C GLY A 300 -11.53 -0.90 -0.98
N SER A 301 -11.04 -2.11 -1.22
CA SER A 301 -9.73 -2.49 -0.70
C SER A 301 -8.59 -1.66 -1.30
N GLY A 302 -7.55 -1.47 -0.49
CA GLY A 302 -6.28 -0.91 -0.95
C GLY A 302 -5.35 -1.99 -1.52
N TYR A 303 -4.08 -1.65 -1.64
CA TYR A 303 -3.03 -2.59 -2.02
C TYR A 303 -2.36 -3.23 -0.81
N SER A 304 -1.65 -4.33 -1.07
CA SER A 304 -0.90 -5.11 -0.10
C SER A 304 0.48 -4.50 0.15
N THR A 305 0.91 -4.48 1.42
CA THR A 305 2.28 -4.06 1.78
C THR A 305 3.32 -5.00 1.19
N LEU A 306 3.00 -6.29 1.09
CA LEU A 306 3.84 -7.29 0.44
C LEU A 306 4.03 -6.96 -1.04
N HIS A 307 2.94 -6.70 -1.77
CA HIS A 307 3.06 -6.28 -3.17
C HIS A 307 3.79 -4.95 -3.31
N ALA A 308 3.53 -3.96 -2.44
CA ALA A 308 4.23 -2.68 -2.49
C ALA A 308 5.76 -2.85 -2.39
N LYS A 309 6.24 -3.66 -1.44
CA LYS A 309 7.67 -3.95 -1.27
C LYS A 309 8.25 -4.72 -2.46
N HIS A 310 7.57 -5.79 -2.89
CA HIS A 310 8.07 -6.65 -3.96
C HIS A 310 8.10 -5.92 -5.31
N LEU A 311 7.02 -5.23 -5.69
CA LEU A 311 6.93 -4.52 -6.97
C LEU A 311 7.93 -3.36 -7.04
N ALA A 312 8.10 -2.59 -5.95
CA ALA A 312 9.14 -1.56 -5.85
C ALA A 312 10.55 -2.13 -6.02
N SER A 313 10.76 -3.37 -5.58
CA SER A 313 12.03 -4.10 -5.70
C SER A 313 12.19 -4.83 -7.05
N GLY A 314 11.19 -4.77 -7.94
CA GLY A 314 11.21 -5.40 -9.27
C GLY A 314 10.78 -6.87 -9.30
N PHE A 315 10.09 -7.32 -8.25
CA PHE A 315 9.64 -8.69 -8.08
C PHE A 315 8.11 -8.78 -8.15
N LEU A 316 7.60 -9.75 -8.89
CA LEU A 316 6.18 -10.08 -8.95
C LEU A 316 5.90 -11.33 -8.09
N PRO A 317 5.28 -11.18 -6.90
CA PRO A 317 4.93 -12.33 -6.08
C PRO A 317 3.79 -13.13 -6.73
N PHE A 318 3.86 -14.46 -6.67
CA PHE A 318 2.88 -15.32 -7.35
C PHE A 318 2.36 -16.49 -6.50
N SER A 319 3.16 -17.00 -5.56
CA SER A 319 2.72 -18.02 -4.61
C SER A 319 3.33 -17.75 -3.24
N GLN A 320 2.73 -18.34 -2.20
CA GLN A 320 3.27 -18.31 -0.85
C GLN A 320 3.09 -19.65 -0.15
N ASP A 321 4.06 -20.02 0.67
CA ASP A 321 3.92 -21.13 1.60
C ASP A 321 3.86 -20.59 3.05
N ARG A 322 4.10 -21.43 4.05
CA ARG A 322 4.11 -21.03 5.47
C ARG A 322 5.30 -20.15 5.86
N LYS A 323 6.44 -20.30 5.18
CA LYS A 323 7.72 -19.68 5.53
C LYS A 323 8.20 -18.69 4.47
N THR A 324 7.80 -18.86 3.22
CA THR A 324 8.36 -18.18 2.06
C THR A 324 7.29 -17.59 1.14
N VAL A 325 7.69 -16.57 0.38
CA VAL A 325 6.91 -15.94 -0.67
C VAL A 325 7.68 -16.06 -1.97
N SER A 326 7.16 -16.84 -2.91
CA SER A 326 7.78 -17.05 -4.21
C SER A 326 7.49 -15.85 -5.12
N SER A 327 8.55 -15.24 -5.65
CA SER A 327 8.47 -14.04 -6.49
C SER A 327 9.36 -14.11 -7.71
N ILE A 328 8.87 -13.58 -8.83
CA ILE A 328 9.55 -13.57 -10.13
C ILE A 328 10.26 -12.22 -10.32
N LEU A 329 11.56 -12.23 -10.55
CA LEU A 329 12.31 -11.03 -10.97
C LEU A 329 11.92 -10.64 -12.40
N ILE A 330 11.50 -9.40 -12.59
CA ILE A 330 11.19 -8.86 -13.92
C ILE A 330 12.27 -7.85 -14.32
N THR A 331 12.93 -8.13 -15.45
CA THR A 331 14.01 -7.30 -16.02
C THR A 331 13.66 -6.86 -17.43
N ASN A 332 14.46 -5.95 -18.01
CA ASN A 332 14.33 -5.62 -19.43
C ASN A 332 14.56 -6.84 -20.33
N ALA A 333 15.45 -7.75 -19.95
CA ALA A 333 15.64 -9.01 -20.68
C ALA A 333 14.38 -9.88 -20.68
N THR A 334 13.63 -9.89 -19.57
CA THR A 334 12.33 -10.56 -19.48
C THR A 334 11.34 -9.98 -20.48
N LEU A 335 11.25 -8.65 -20.57
CA LEU A 335 10.38 -7.96 -21.51
C LEU A 335 10.75 -8.28 -22.97
N GLU A 336 12.04 -8.22 -23.32
CA GLU A 336 12.48 -8.52 -24.68
C GLU A 336 12.20 -9.98 -25.07
N THR A 337 12.38 -10.92 -24.12
CA THR A 337 12.09 -12.34 -24.35
C THR A 337 10.58 -12.61 -24.51
N LEU A 338 9.73 -11.86 -23.80
CA LEU A 338 8.28 -11.91 -23.99
C LEU A 338 7.86 -11.31 -25.33
N ARG A 339 8.49 -10.20 -25.73
CA ARG A 339 8.23 -9.54 -27.03
C ARG A 339 8.56 -10.46 -28.21
N SER A 340 9.61 -11.26 -28.09
CA SER A 340 9.96 -12.26 -29.11
C SER A 340 9.04 -13.49 -29.12
N GLY A 341 8.05 -13.58 -28.22
CA GLY A 341 7.16 -14.73 -28.11
C GLY A 341 7.86 -16.01 -27.61
N THR A 342 9.07 -15.89 -27.06
CA THR A 342 9.84 -17.04 -26.60
C THR A 342 9.25 -17.62 -25.32
N CYS A 343 9.18 -18.94 -25.23
CA CYS A 343 8.71 -19.63 -24.02
C CYS A 343 9.70 -19.39 -22.87
N LEU A 344 9.18 -19.01 -21.71
CA LEU A 344 9.96 -18.81 -20.49
C LEU A 344 9.72 -19.97 -19.53
N HIS A 345 10.75 -20.40 -18.82
CA HIS A 345 10.60 -21.30 -17.67
C HIS A 345 11.05 -20.62 -16.40
N LEU A 346 10.41 -20.99 -15.29
CA LEU A 346 10.72 -20.47 -13.98
C LEU A 346 11.91 -21.23 -13.40
N GLN A 347 13.02 -20.52 -13.17
CA GLN A 347 14.20 -21.07 -12.55
C GLN A 347 14.38 -20.47 -11.15
N LYS A 348 14.52 -21.33 -10.14
CA LYS A 348 14.90 -20.86 -8.80
C LYS A 348 16.33 -20.33 -8.87
N ASN A 349 16.51 -19.07 -8.51
CA ASN A 349 17.80 -18.41 -8.51
C ASN A 349 17.78 -17.37 -7.38
N THR A 350 18.92 -17.12 -6.75
CA THR A 350 19.08 -16.02 -5.79
C THR A 350 19.71 -14.85 -6.53
N PRO A 351 18.92 -14.04 -7.29
CA PRO A 351 19.46 -12.89 -7.97
C PRO A 351 20.10 -11.97 -6.92
N GLN A 352 21.23 -11.36 -7.26
CA GLN A 352 21.89 -10.37 -6.43
C GLN A 352 21.69 -8.96 -7.00
N THR A 353 20.45 -8.60 -7.31
CA THR A 353 20.12 -7.22 -7.71
C THR A 353 20.06 -6.31 -6.47
N PRO A 354 20.24 -4.98 -6.61
CA PRO A 354 20.04 -4.04 -5.50
C PRO A 354 18.66 -4.22 -4.83
N GLY A 355 17.60 -4.36 -5.65
CA GLY A 355 16.24 -4.63 -5.17
C GLY A 355 16.10 -5.93 -4.37
N SER A 356 16.78 -7.02 -4.77
CA SER A 356 16.74 -8.29 -4.03
C SER A 356 17.39 -8.19 -2.65
N ARG A 357 18.57 -7.56 -2.58
CA ARG A 357 19.30 -7.35 -1.33
C ARG A 357 18.50 -6.47 -0.40
N PHE A 358 17.94 -5.38 -0.93
CA PHE A 358 17.07 -4.51 -0.18
C PHE A 358 15.81 -5.23 0.32
N LEU A 359 15.12 -5.99 -0.52
CA LEU A 359 13.92 -6.71 -0.10
C LEU A 359 14.20 -7.70 1.04
N THR A 360 15.37 -8.34 1.05
CA THR A 360 15.77 -9.26 2.13
C THR A 360 16.06 -8.55 3.47
N THR A 361 16.41 -7.26 3.47
CA THR A 361 16.63 -6.50 4.72
C THR A 361 15.33 -5.96 5.32
N LEU A 362 14.25 -5.89 4.55
CA LEU A 362 12.98 -5.36 5.01
C LEU A 362 12.29 -6.27 6.04
N PRO A 363 11.45 -5.71 6.93
CA PRO A 363 10.56 -6.52 7.75
C PRO A 363 9.57 -7.27 6.86
N ASN A 364 9.78 -8.59 6.71
CA ASN A 364 8.90 -9.48 5.97
C ASN A 364 8.24 -10.48 6.91
N SER A 365 6.95 -10.78 6.69
CA SER A 365 6.29 -11.86 7.44
C SER A 365 6.83 -13.23 7.05
N LYS A 366 7.27 -13.37 5.79
CA LYS A 366 7.80 -14.60 5.19
C LYS A 366 9.06 -14.27 4.39
N GLU A 367 9.97 -15.23 4.29
CA GLU A 367 11.22 -15.05 3.55
C GLU A 367 10.97 -14.99 2.03
N PRO A 368 11.51 -14.00 1.31
CA PRO A 368 11.34 -13.95 -0.14
C PRO A 368 12.15 -15.08 -0.80
N ASN A 369 11.45 -15.91 -1.58
CA ASN A 369 12.06 -16.92 -2.44
C ASN A 369 12.05 -16.42 -3.88
N PHE A 370 13.24 -16.25 -4.46
CA PHE A 370 13.39 -15.59 -5.74
C PHE A 370 13.45 -16.56 -6.92
N HIS A 371 12.85 -16.14 -8.02
CA HIS A 371 12.85 -16.86 -9.27
C HIS A 371 13.20 -15.92 -10.43
N VAL A 372 13.91 -16.45 -11.42
CA VAL A 372 14.24 -15.75 -12.66
C VAL A 372 13.60 -16.51 -13.82
N LEU A 373 13.23 -15.79 -14.87
CA LEU A 373 12.69 -16.37 -16.08
C LEU A 373 13.82 -16.55 -17.11
N SER A 374 14.00 -17.80 -17.54
CA SER A 374 15.00 -18.18 -18.53
C SER A 374 14.30 -18.71 -19.80
N PRO A 375 14.83 -18.49 -21.01
CA PRO A 375 14.28 -19.10 -22.23
C PRO A 375 14.28 -20.63 -22.13
N ALA A 376 13.18 -21.27 -22.53
CA ALA A 376 13.04 -22.72 -22.53
C ALA A 376 13.08 -23.29 -23.98
N PRO A 377 13.85 -24.35 -24.26
CA PRO A 377 13.89 -24.98 -25.58
C PRO A 377 12.68 -25.90 -25.89
N ALA A 378 11.85 -26.22 -24.89
CA ALA A 378 10.66 -27.07 -25.03
C ALA A 378 9.37 -26.27 -24.75
N SER A 379 8.30 -26.58 -25.49
CA SER A 379 7.06 -25.78 -25.68
C SER A 379 6.15 -25.55 -24.47
N THR A 380 6.64 -25.58 -23.23
CA THR A 380 5.86 -25.30 -22.01
C THR A 380 6.78 -24.61 -20.98
N SER A 381 6.49 -23.46 -20.36
CA SER A 381 5.26 -22.65 -20.36
C SER A 381 5.53 -21.24 -19.77
N THR A 382 5.01 -20.19 -20.41
CA THR A 382 4.89 -18.79 -19.90
C THR A 382 3.74 -18.49 -18.87
N PRO A 383 2.79 -19.40 -18.51
CA PRO A 383 1.63 -19.08 -17.71
C PRO A 383 1.92 -18.63 -16.27
N PRO A 384 2.97 -19.04 -15.53
CA PRO A 384 3.16 -18.52 -14.17
C PRO A 384 3.27 -16.99 -14.12
N LEU A 385 3.99 -16.40 -15.08
CA LEU A 385 4.09 -14.95 -15.18
C LEU A 385 2.75 -14.32 -15.55
N LEU A 386 2.08 -14.84 -16.59
CA LEU A 386 0.80 -14.30 -17.05
C LEU A 386 -0.28 -14.39 -15.97
N HIS A 387 -0.32 -15.49 -15.23
CA HIS A 387 -1.26 -15.71 -14.13
C HIS A 387 -0.96 -14.81 -12.94
N ALA A 388 0.32 -14.57 -12.63
CA ALA A 388 0.72 -13.61 -11.60
C ALA A 388 0.29 -12.17 -11.99
N ILE A 389 0.46 -11.78 -13.25
CA ILE A 389 -0.02 -10.49 -13.77
C ILE A 389 -1.55 -10.40 -13.67
N ALA A 390 -2.27 -11.46 -14.06
CA ALA A 390 -3.73 -11.53 -13.98
C ALA A 390 -4.26 -11.46 -12.53
N ALA A 391 -3.47 -11.91 -11.56
CA ALA A 391 -3.84 -11.92 -10.14
C ALA A 391 -3.69 -10.57 -9.44
N LEU A 392 -2.91 -9.63 -9.99
CA LEU A 392 -2.61 -8.32 -9.36
C LEU A 392 -3.86 -7.56 -8.89
N PRO A 393 -4.96 -7.44 -9.66
CA PRO A 393 -6.16 -6.71 -9.20
C PRO A 393 -6.89 -7.40 -8.04
N PHE A 394 -6.62 -8.69 -7.82
CA PHE A 394 -7.33 -9.58 -6.89
C PHE A 394 -6.48 -10.03 -5.70
N THR A 395 -5.31 -9.45 -5.54
CA THR A 395 -4.35 -9.76 -4.45
C THR A 395 -3.77 -8.49 -3.80
N GLY A 396 -4.34 -7.32 -4.12
CA GLY A 396 -3.81 -6.03 -3.68
C GLY A 396 -2.51 -5.63 -4.38
N GLY A 397 -2.29 -6.08 -5.62
CA GLY A 397 -1.07 -5.85 -6.39
C GLY A 397 -0.99 -4.50 -7.10
N LEU A 398 -2.00 -3.64 -7.01
CA LEU A 398 -2.03 -2.34 -7.68
C LEU A 398 -1.34 -1.24 -6.85
N ALA A 399 -0.08 -1.49 -6.47
CA ALA A 399 0.72 -0.59 -5.63
C ALA A 399 1.16 0.68 -6.39
N PRO A 400 1.44 1.80 -5.70
CA PRO A 400 1.82 3.07 -6.33
C PRO A 400 3.22 3.11 -6.94
N LEU A 401 4.09 2.20 -6.50
CA LEU A 401 5.50 2.16 -6.88
C LEU A 401 5.84 0.80 -7.46
N ALA A 402 6.53 0.79 -8.59
CA ALA A 402 7.05 -0.42 -9.23
C ALA A 402 8.27 -0.10 -10.09
N THR A 403 9.13 -1.07 -10.37
CA THR A 403 10.25 -0.84 -11.29
C THR A 403 9.76 -0.68 -12.74
N THR A 404 10.44 0.16 -13.52
CA THR A 404 10.10 0.41 -14.92
C THR A 404 10.01 -0.86 -15.79
N PRO A 405 10.93 -1.84 -15.67
CA PRO A 405 10.80 -3.10 -16.43
C PRO A 405 9.53 -3.87 -16.11
N LEU A 406 9.10 -3.88 -14.84
CA LEU A 406 7.87 -4.54 -14.40
C LEU A 406 6.63 -3.82 -14.98
N ILE A 407 6.60 -2.49 -14.89
CA ILE A 407 5.51 -1.66 -15.45
C ILE A 407 5.36 -1.92 -16.96
N ASN A 408 6.48 -1.91 -17.70
CA ASN A 408 6.49 -2.13 -19.15
C ASN A 408 6.08 -3.55 -19.53
N THR A 409 6.49 -4.55 -18.75
CA THR A 409 6.10 -5.95 -18.94
C THR A 409 4.60 -6.14 -18.77
N VAL A 410 4.02 -5.63 -17.68
CA VAL A 410 2.56 -5.69 -17.45
C VAL A 410 1.82 -4.94 -18.54
N ARG A 411 2.33 -3.76 -18.95
CA ARG A 411 1.71 -2.96 -20.02
C ARG A 411 1.68 -3.73 -21.33
N PHE A 412 2.81 -4.31 -21.74
CA PHE A 412 2.92 -5.08 -22.98
C PHE A 412 1.88 -6.22 -22.99
N VAL A 413 1.93 -7.07 -21.96
CA VAL A 413 1.05 -8.23 -21.80
C VAL A 413 -0.43 -7.82 -21.78
N ALA A 414 -0.83 -6.92 -20.88
CA ALA A 414 -2.24 -6.61 -20.67
C ALA A 414 -2.85 -5.77 -21.80
N SER A 415 -2.04 -5.02 -22.55
CA SER A 415 -2.51 -4.15 -23.65
C SER A 415 -3.00 -4.91 -24.88
N GLY A 416 -2.54 -6.14 -25.11
CA GLY A 416 -2.88 -6.84 -26.35
C GLY A 416 -2.37 -6.16 -27.62
N GLY A 417 -1.26 -5.40 -27.51
CA GLY A 417 -0.74 -4.61 -28.64
C GLY A 417 -1.63 -3.42 -29.04
N LEU A 418 -2.73 -3.17 -28.30
CA LEU A 418 -3.65 -2.08 -28.60
C LEU A 418 -3.18 -0.77 -27.96
N PRO A 419 -3.34 0.38 -28.64
CA PRO A 419 -3.06 1.66 -28.03
C PRO A 419 -4.04 1.94 -26.88
N PRO A 420 -3.61 2.62 -25.81
CA PRO A 420 -4.47 2.92 -24.67
C PRO A 420 -5.67 3.80 -25.09
N GLY A 421 -5.45 4.77 -25.97
CA GLY A 421 -6.47 5.76 -26.31
C GLY A 421 -7.03 6.41 -25.04
N ARG A 422 -8.33 6.72 -25.01
CA ARG A 422 -9.00 7.37 -23.87
C ARG A 422 -9.32 6.43 -22.69
N LEU A 423 -8.54 5.37 -22.49
CA LEU A 423 -8.78 4.31 -21.48
C LEU A 423 -9.11 4.87 -20.08
N LEU A 424 -8.25 5.73 -19.51
CA LEU A 424 -8.44 6.28 -18.16
C LEU A 424 -9.75 7.09 -18.05
N GLN A 425 -10.03 7.92 -19.05
CA GLN A 425 -11.27 8.71 -19.09
C GLN A 425 -12.51 7.81 -19.17
N ARG A 426 -12.45 6.72 -19.94
CA ARG A 426 -13.57 5.77 -20.09
C ARG A 426 -13.76 4.91 -18.84
N LEU A 427 -12.68 4.52 -18.15
CA LEU A 427 -12.80 3.84 -16.85
C LEU A 427 -13.43 4.75 -15.79
N GLU A 428 -13.08 6.03 -15.72
CA GLU A 428 -13.77 6.96 -14.80
C GLU A 428 -15.24 7.25 -15.19
N ALA A 429 -15.59 7.11 -16.47
CA ALA A 429 -16.99 7.10 -16.87
C ALA A 429 -17.72 5.85 -16.40
N LEU A 430 -17.03 4.70 -16.35
CA LEU A 430 -17.61 3.43 -15.88
C LEU A 430 -17.79 3.44 -14.36
N VAL A 431 -16.84 4.02 -13.63
CA VAL A 431 -16.95 4.31 -12.19
C VAL A 431 -18.23 5.11 -11.88
N ASP A 432 -18.47 6.23 -12.58
CA ASP A 432 -19.68 7.04 -12.42
C ASP A 432 -20.96 6.27 -12.79
N LYS A 433 -20.94 5.50 -13.88
CA LYS A 433 -22.08 4.66 -14.27
C LYS A 433 -22.47 3.68 -13.17
N VAL A 434 -21.50 3.01 -12.54
CA VAL A 434 -21.75 2.08 -11.43
C VAL A 434 -22.16 2.84 -10.16
N HIS A 435 -21.59 4.02 -9.90
CA HIS A 435 -21.99 4.87 -8.77
C HIS A 435 -23.46 5.25 -8.82
N ARG A 436 -23.99 5.64 -9.99
CA ARG A 436 -25.39 6.03 -10.18
C ARG A 436 -26.41 4.94 -9.89
N GLN A 437 -26.02 3.66 -9.87
CA GLN A 437 -26.93 2.58 -9.48
C GLN A 437 -27.27 2.61 -7.99
N ALA A 438 -26.36 3.13 -7.15
CA ALA A 438 -26.54 3.18 -5.71
C ALA A 438 -25.75 4.35 -5.09
N PRO A 439 -26.13 5.61 -5.39
CA PRO A 439 -25.39 6.79 -4.95
C PRO A 439 -25.36 6.93 -3.42
N SER A 440 -26.39 6.44 -2.73
CA SER A 440 -26.49 6.42 -1.26
C SER A 440 -25.37 5.64 -0.56
N LEU A 441 -24.69 4.73 -1.26
CA LEU A 441 -23.60 3.94 -0.71
C LEU A 441 -22.27 4.70 -0.69
N GLN A 442 -22.13 5.76 -1.49
CA GLN A 442 -20.92 6.59 -1.58
C GLN A 442 -19.61 5.79 -1.72
N LEU A 443 -19.65 4.72 -2.53
CA LEU A 443 -18.55 3.75 -2.62
C LEU A 443 -17.26 4.35 -3.16
N PHE A 444 -17.36 5.29 -4.09
CA PHE A 444 -16.23 5.78 -4.88
C PHE A 444 -15.66 7.11 -4.38
N GLY A 445 -16.01 7.51 -3.16
CA GLY A 445 -15.54 8.75 -2.52
C GLY A 445 -16.28 10.00 -2.97
N ALA A 446 -15.85 11.15 -2.41
CA ALA A 446 -16.55 12.43 -2.55
C ALA A 446 -16.50 13.03 -3.98
N LEU A 447 -15.56 12.59 -4.82
CA LEU A 447 -15.41 13.11 -6.18
C LEU A 447 -16.67 12.92 -7.04
N LEU A 448 -17.45 11.85 -6.79
CA LEU A 448 -18.66 11.55 -7.55
C LEU A 448 -19.94 12.15 -6.94
N GLU A 449 -19.83 12.91 -5.86
CA GLU A 449 -20.98 13.65 -5.33
C GLU A 449 -21.45 14.72 -6.32
N ASP A 450 -22.75 14.93 -6.42
CA ASP A 450 -23.35 15.88 -7.38
C ASP A 450 -22.82 17.31 -7.20
N SER A 451 -22.48 17.69 -5.97
CA SER A 451 -21.85 18.97 -5.61
C SER A 451 -20.48 19.18 -6.28
N ASN A 452 -19.81 18.09 -6.66
CA ASN A 452 -18.45 18.06 -7.20
C ASN A 452 -18.41 17.77 -8.71
N ALA A 453 -19.56 17.82 -9.41
CA ALA A 453 -19.65 17.52 -10.85
C ALA A 453 -18.65 18.31 -11.72
N GLY A 454 -18.38 19.57 -11.38
CA GLY A 454 -17.38 20.39 -12.08
C GLY A 454 -15.94 19.91 -11.90
N ILE A 455 -15.60 19.38 -10.72
CA ILE A 455 -14.27 18.78 -10.43
C ILE A 455 -14.14 17.46 -11.19
N LEU A 456 -15.18 16.62 -11.18
CA LEU A 456 -15.23 15.36 -11.94
C LEU A 456 -15.07 15.59 -13.45
N PHE A 457 -15.72 16.62 -14.01
CA PHE A 457 -15.58 16.98 -15.41
C PHE A 457 -14.12 17.33 -15.77
N ARG A 458 -13.48 18.19 -14.95
CA ARG A 458 -12.08 18.58 -15.14
C ARG A 458 -11.13 17.38 -15.02
N GLU A 459 -11.39 16.47 -14.08
CA GLU A 459 -10.62 15.25 -13.94
C GLU A 459 -10.72 14.40 -15.22
N ARG A 460 -11.93 14.20 -15.77
CA ARG A 460 -12.11 13.47 -17.04
C ARG A 460 -11.42 14.12 -18.23
N GLU A 461 -11.48 15.44 -18.33
CA GLU A 461 -10.79 16.18 -19.39
C GLU A 461 -9.27 16.00 -19.28
N ARG A 462 -8.74 16.07 -18.06
CA ARG A 462 -7.33 15.84 -17.75
C ARG A 462 -6.90 14.42 -18.12
N LEU A 463 -7.68 13.40 -17.76
CA LEU A 463 -7.43 12.00 -18.16
C LEU A 463 -7.51 11.81 -19.69
N GLY A 464 -8.38 12.56 -20.36
CA GLY A 464 -8.46 12.56 -21.82
C GLY A 464 -7.22 13.16 -22.50
N LYS A 465 -6.50 14.07 -21.82
CA LYS A 465 -5.24 14.66 -22.31
C LYS A 465 -4.05 13.71 -22.12
N LEU A 466 -4.01 12.96 -21.01
CA LEU A 466 -2.99 11.92 -20.77
C LEU A 466 -3.00 10.87 -21.91
N ALA A 467 -4.19 10.48 -22.34
CA ALA A 467 -4.40 9.57 -23.47
C ALA A 467 -3.81 10.05 -24.80
N ALA A 468 -3.63 11.37 -24.98
CA ALA A 468 -3.07 11.98 -26.18
C ALA A 468 -1.55 12.19 -26.09
N GLY A 469 -0.88 11.62 -25.08
CA GLY A 469 0.56 11.81 -24.86
C GLY A 469 0.93 13.15 -24.21
N GLY A 470 -0.04 13.86 -23.62
CA GLY A 470 0.25 15.05 -22.84
C GLY A 470 1.06 14.69 -21.60
N SER A 471 2.30 15.20 -21.49
CA SER A 471 3.07 15.12 -20.26
C SER A 471 2.41 16.01 -19.20
N ILE A 472 1.68 15.38 -18.27
CA ILE A 472 1.10 16.05 -17.12
C ILE A 472 1.80 15.47 -15.90
N ASN A 473 2.53 16.31 -15.18
CA ASN A 473 3.05 15.92 -13.87
C ASN A 473 1.87 15.77 -12.91
N GLU A 474 1.56 14.53 -12.54
CA GLU A 474 0.48 14.20 -11.61
C GLU A 474 1.04 13.87 -10.24
N ALA A 475 0.39 14.38 -9.19
CA ALA A 475 0.73 13.96 -7.84
C ALA A 475 0.41 12.47 -7.63
N LEU A 476 1.28 11.76 -6.92
CA LEU A 476 1.10 10.34 -6.64
C LEU A 476 -0.23 10.05 -5.93
N ALA A 477 -0.67 10.94 -5.03
CA ALA A 477 -1.97 10.82 -4.35
C ALA A 477 -3.16 10.82 -5.31
N ASP A 478 -3.13 11.57 -6.42
CA ASP A 478 -4.21 11.55 -7.43
C ASP A 478 -4.23 10.21 -8.18
N LYS A 479 -3.05 9.67 -8.50
CA LYS A 479 -2.91 8.35 -9.13
C LYS A 479 -3.43 7.23 -8.23
N VAL A 480 -3.07 7.26 -6.94
CA VAL A 480 -3.52 6.26 -5.95
C VAL A 480 -5.01 6.33 -5.71
N ALA A 481 -5.58 7.53 -5.52
CA ALA A 481 -7.02 7.69 -5.32
C ALA A 481 -7.82 7.19 -6.53
N ARG A 482 -7.31 7.39 -7.76
CA ARG A 482 -7.88 6.79 -8.98
C ARG A 482 -7.83 5.27 -8.94
N MET A 483 -6.68 4.69 -8.59
CA MET A 483 -6.55 3.23 -8.49
C MET A 483 -7.43 2.62 -7.39
N HIS A 484 -7.66 3.31 -6.28
CA HIS A 484 -8.63 2.89 -5.26
C HIS A 484 -10.06 2.89 -5.82
N ARG A 485 -10.45 3.89 -6.63
CA ARG A 485 -11.75 3.88 -7.31
C ARG A 485 -11.88 2.73 -8.29
N TYR A 486 -10.83 2.40 -9.05
CA TYR A 486 -10.83 1.27 -9.97
C TYR A 486 -10.87 -0.09 -9.26
N THR A 487 -10.19 -0.23 -8.13
CA THR A 487 -10.28 -1.43 -7.30
C THR A 487 -11.70 -1.58 -6.75
N THR A 488 -12.26 -0.50 -6.18
CA THR A 488 -13.67 -0.46 -5.74
C THR A 488 -14.65 -0.80 -6.86
N LEU A 489 -14.35 -0.40 -8.10
CA LEU A 489 -15.17 -0.72 -9.27
C LEU A 489 -15.19 -2.22 -9.53
N LEU A 490 -14.03 -2.88 -9.51
CA LEU A 490 -13.93 -4.33 -9.69
C LEU A 490 -14.64 -5.09 -8.57
N GLU A 491 -14.44 -4.69 -7.32
CA GLU A 491 -15.13 -5.28 -6.16
C GLU A 491 -16.66 -5.18 -6.30
N ARG A 492 -17.14 -4.02 -6.75
CA ARG A 492 -18.58 -3.79 -6.94
C ARG A 492 -19.14 -4.55 -8.13
N LEU A 493 -18.46 -4.56 -9.27
CA LEU A 493 -18.89 -5.27 -10.47
C LEU A 493 -18.92 -6.78 -10.21
N THR A 494 -17.91 -7.33 -9.55
CA THR A 494 -17.88 -8.75 -9.14
C THR A 494 -19.05 -9.07 -8.21
N CYS A 495 -19.39 -8.16 -7.29
CA CYS A 495 -20.53 -8.32 -6.39
C CYS A 495 -21.89 -8.27 -7.09
N LEU A 496 -21.96 -7.68 -8.28
CA LEU A 496 -23.18 -7.53 -9.06
C LEU A 496 -23.36 -8.64 -10.11
N VAL A 497 -22.42 -9.57 -10.26
CA VAL A 497 -22.55 -10.69 -11.21
C VAL A 497 -23.84 -11.47 -10.90
N PRO A 498 -24.73 -11.65 -11.90
CA PRO A 498 -26.03 -12.28 -11.69
C PRO A 498 -25.87 -13.77 -11.32
N ASP A 499 -26.83 -14.29 -10.56
CA ASP A 499 -26.99 -15.72 -10.26
C ASP A 499 -25.79 -16.43 -9.59
N MET A 500 -24.83 -15.67 -9.07
CA MET A 500 -23.65 -16.20 -8.38
C MET A 500 -23.55 -15.69 -6.95
N LYS A 501 -23.05 -16.54 -6.04
CA LYS A 501 -22.65 -16.07 -4.72
C LYS A 501 -21.37 -15.22 -4.85
N PRO A 502 -21.15 -14.25 -3.95
CA PRO A 502 -20.01 -13.34 -4.04
C PRO A 502 -18.65 -14.05 -4.18
N HIS A 503 -18.43 -15.13 -3.42
CA HIS A 503 -17.18 -15.91 -3.49
C HIS A 503 -17.01 -16.63 -4.85
N ASP A 504 -18.09 -17.24 -5.35
CA ASP A 504 -18.08 -17.99 -6.61
C ASP A 504 -17.88 -17.04 -7.81
N ALA A 505 -18.52 -15.87 -7.76
CA ALA A 505 -18.33 -14.80 -8.74
C ALA A 505 -16.87 -14.33 -8.79
N LEU A 506 -16.24 -14.11 -7.62
CA LEU A 506 -14.83 -13.72 -7.56
C LEU A 506 -13.91 -14.80 -8.15
N ALA A 507 -14.15 -16.07 -7.82
CA ALA A 507 -13.36 -17.18 -8.39
C ALA A 507 -13.50 -17.26 -9.92
N ALA A 508 -14.74 -17.16 -10.43
CA ALA A 508 -15.00 -17.18 -11.87
C ALA A 508 -14.38 -15.98 -12.60
N VAL A 509 -14.49 -14.77 -12.05
CA VAL A 509 -13.87 -13.56 -12.62
C VAL A 509 -12.34 -13.67 -12.63
N ARG A 510 -11.72 -14.22 -11.58
CA ARG A 510 -10.27 -14.45 -11.54
C ARG A 510 -9.83 -15.40 -12.64
N GLU A 511 -10.55 -16.50 -12.83
CA GLU A 511 -10.23 -17.48 -13.87
C GLU A 511 -10.41 -16.90 -15.27
N ALA A 512 -11.53 -16.21 -15.52
CA ALA A 512 -11.77 -15.52 -16.78
C ALA A 512 -10.71 -14.42 -17.05
N THR A 513 -10.19 -13.75 -16.00
CA THR A 513 -9.13 -12.75 -16.15
C THR A 513 -7.80 -13.39 -16.57
N LYS A 514 -7.47 -14.60 -16.08
CA LYS A 514 -6.28 -15.33 -16.56
C LYS A 514 -6.37 -15.58 -18.06
N GLN A 515 -7.50 -16.12 -18.53
CA GLN A 515 -7.72 -16.37 -19.96
C GLN A 515 -7.68 -15.09 -20.79
N GLN A 516 -8.24 -13.98 -20.28
CA GLN A 516 -8.16 -12.67 -20.93
C GLN A 516 -6.72 -12.15 -21.06
N ILE A 517 -5.87 -12.40 -20.06
CA ILE A 517 -4.47 -11.99 -20.08
C ILE A 517 -3.63 -12.88 -21.01
N GLU A 518 -3.91 -14.18 -21.06
CA GLU A 518 -3.27 -15.10 -22.01
C GLU A 518 -3.56 -14.70 -23.46
N ARG A 519 -4.84 -14.49 -23.80
CA ARG A 519 -5.25 -13.99 -25.13
C ARG A 519 -4.61 -12.64 -25.46
N ALA A 520 -4.61 -11.71 -24.50
CA ALA A 520 -3.98 -10.42 -24.70
C ALA A 520 -2.46 -10.54 -24.92
N TYR A 521 -1.79 -11.48 -24.25
CA TYR A 521 -0.36 -11.71 -24.52
C TYR A 521 -0.14 -12.22 -25.95
N GLU A 522 -0.93 -13.19 -26.41
CA GLU A 522 -0.87 -13.70 -27.79
C GLU A 522 -1.08 -12.58 -28.81
N ASP A 523 -2.10 -11.75 -28.61
CA ASP A 523 -2.38 -10.57 -29.45
C ASP A 523 -1.21 -9.57 -29.45
N ALA A 524 -0.59 -9.33 -28.28
CA ALA A 524 0.53 -8.41 -28.14
C ALA A 524 1.78 -8.89 -28.88
N VAL A 525 2.08 -10.19 -28.82
CA VAL A 525 3.19 -10.81 -29.56
C VAL A 525 2.93 -10.70 -31.06
N ALA A 526 1.74 -11.05 -31.53
CA ALA A 526 1.38 -10.94 -32.94
C ALA A 526 1.49 -9.50 -33.46
N ALA A 527 1.00 -8.52 -32.69
CA ALA A 527 1.12 -7.10 -33.03
C ALA A 527 2.58 -6.61 -33.09
N TYR A 528 3.43 -7.10 -32.17
CA TYR A 528 4.85 -6.76 -32.13
C TYR A 528 5.63 -7.33 -33.34
N SER A 529 5.37 -8.59 -33.71
CA SER A 529 5.98 -9.20 -34.90
C SER A 529 5.67 -8.40 -36.18
N LEU A 530 4.41 -7.98 -36.36
CA LEU A 530 4.01 -7.16 -37.52
C LEU A 530 4.72 -5.80 -37.59
N GLN A 531 4.97 -5.16 -36.44
CA GLN A 531 5.68 -3.88 -36.37
C GLN A 531 7.14 -4.05 -36.81
N LYS A 532 7.81 -5.10 -36.32
CA LYS A 532 9.20 -5.40 -36.64
C LYS A 532 9.41 -5.64 -38.14
N ASP A 533 8.48 -6.36 -38.78
CA ASP A 533 8.54 -6.62 -40.21
C ASP A 533 8.37 -5.33 -41.03
N THR A 534 7.49 -4.43 -40.59
CA THR A 534 7.24 -3.13 -41.26
C THR A 534 8.46 -2.19 -41.17
N GLU A 535 9.14 -2.14 -40.01
CA GLU A 535 10.36 -1.35 -39.84
C GLU A 535 11.53 -1.94 -40.64
N SER A 536 11.62 -3.26 -40.78
CA SER A 536 12.69 -3.91 -41.54
C SER A 536 12.66 -3.59 -43.04
N TRP A 537 11.47 -3.44 -43.65
CA TRP A 537 11.32 -3.08 -45.07
C TRP A 537 11.53 -1.60 -45.36
N SER A 538 11.45 -0.74 -44.34
CA SER A 538 11.62 0.70 -44.48
C SER A 538 13.09 1.12 -44.63
N THR A 539 14.04 0.22 -44.34
CA THR A 539 15.48 0.53 -44.26
C THR A 539 16.28 0.18 -45.54
N THR A 540 15.65 -0.36 -46.60
CA THR A 540 16.38 -0.82 -47.80
C THR A 540 16.15 -0.02 -49.09
N SER A 541 15.43 1.10 -49.07
CA SER A 541 15.21 1.88 -50.30
C SER A 541 15.08 3.38 -50.07
N THR A 542 16.21 4.07 -49.85
CA THR A 542 16.48 5.40 -50.44
C THR A 542 17.94 5.82 -50.22
N THR A 543 18.81 5.42 -51.16
CA THR A 543 19.96 6.25 -51.53
C THR A 543 19.44 7.45 -52.30
N THR A 544 19.21 8.57 -51.61
CA THR A 544 19.07 9.89 -52.24
C THR A 544 20.27 10.77 -51.87
N PRO A 545 20.86 11.48 -52.85
CA PRO A 545 22.13 12.18 -52.67
C PRO A 545 21.97 13.44 -51.82
N ASP A 546 23.05 13.75 -51.10
CA ASP A 546 23.28 14.99 -50.35
C ASP A 546 22.77 16.24 -51.07
N SER A 547 21.81 16.94 -50.45
CA SER A 547 21.61 18.37 -50.70
C SER A 547 21.99 19.17 -49.47
N LYS A 548 23.22 19.71 -49.51
CA LYS A 548 23.69 20.77 -48.63
C LYS A 548 22.78 21.98 -48.82
N ARG A 549 21.96 22.33 -47.84
CA ARG A 549 21.32 23.65 -47.79
C ARG A 549 21.67 24.37 -46.50
N LEU A 550 22.78 25.10 -46.59
CA LEU A 550 23.10 26.25 -45.76
C LEU A 550 21.90 27.20 -45.76
N SER A 551 21.36 27.53 -44.58
CA SER A 551 20.68 28.81 -44.40
C SER A 551 21.17 29.47 -43.12
N ARG A 552 21.80 30.60 -43.37
CA ARG A 552 22.51 31.51 -42.49
C ARG A 552 21.49 32.58 -42.06
N ALA A 553 21.53 32.91 -40.77
CA ALA A 553 21.16 34.18 -40.13
C ALA A 553 20.15 35.13 -40.83
N SER A 554 19.10 35.53 -40.10
CA SER A 554 18.96 36.95 -39.72
C SER A 554 18.07 37.14 -38.50
N ASN A 555 18.72 37.62 -37.45
CA ASN A 555 18.14 38.46 -36.41
C ASN A 555 17.61 39.74 -37.04
N ARG A 556 16.38 40.15 -36.72
CA ARG A 556 16.02 41.56 -36.52
C ARG A 556 14.70 41.65 -35.76
N GLY A 557 14.80 42.11 -34.51
CA GLY A 557 13.66 42.55 -33.73
C GLY A 557 13.03 43.80 -34.33
N SER A 558 11.74 43.98 -34.05
CA SER A 558 11.13 45.29 -33.99
C SER A 558 9.89 45.23 -33.11
N VAL A 559 10.02 45.89 -31.97
CA VAL A 559 8.95 46.34 -31.10
C VAL A 559 8.08 47.33 -31.87
N ARG A 560 6.75 47.13 -31.90
CA ARG A 560 5.81 48.26 -31.86
C ARG A 560 4.39 47.84 -31.44
N ARG A 561 4.06 48.26 -30.21
CA ARG A 561 2.71 48.55 -29.73
C ARG A 561 2.04 49.56 -30.67
N SER A 562 0.78 49.33 -31.03
CA SER A 562 -0.24 50.40 -31.02
C SER A 562 -1.65 49.84 -31.15
N ASN A 563 -2.47 50.17 -30.16
CA ASN A 563 -3.93 50.17 -30.22
C ASN A 563 -4.45 50.96 -31.42
N LYS A 564 -5.52 50.48 -32.08
CA LYS A 564 -6.70 51.31 -32.31
C LYS A 564 -7.92 50.51 -32.74
N ARG A 565 -9.01 50.83 -32.03
CA ARG A 565 -10.42 50.52 -32.28
C ARG A 565 -10.90 50.97 -33.67
N SER A 566 -11.80 50.18 -34.24
CA SER A 566 -13.10 50.58 -34.84
C SER A 566 -13.68 49.31 -35.49
N SER A 567 -14.70 48.64 -34.94
CA SER A 567 -16.14 48.95 -35.02
C SER A 567 -16.68 49.05 -36.45
N THR A 568 -17.85 48.40 -36.62
CA THR A 568 -18.88 48.62 -37.66
C THR A 568 -18.47 48.29 -39.10
N SER A 569 -19.26 47.63 -39.93
CA SER A 569 -20.60 47.00 -39.91
C SER A 569 -20.81 46.62 -41.39
N SER A 570 -21.73 45.67 -41.67
CA SER A 570 -22.54 45.57 -42.90
C SER A 570 -21.82 45.64 -44.27
N ASP A 571 -22.10 44.86 -45.29
CA ASP A 571 -23.11 43.89 -45.61
C ASP A 571 -22.73 43.45 -47.03
N ASN A 572 -23.22 42.27 -47.41
CA ASN A 572 -23.72 41.98 -48.75
C ASN A 572 -22.77 41.63 -49.94
N ILE A 573 -23.20 40.53 -50.57
CA ILE A 573 -23.09 40.12 -51.99
C ILE A 573 -21.92 39.18 -52.35
N THR A 574 -22.24 37.88 -52.28
CA THR A 574 -22.19 36.78 -53.30
C THR A 574 -21.43 36.99 -54.66
N PRO A 575 -21.30 35.95 -55.51
CA PRO A 575 -20.27 34.92 -55.53
C PRO A 575 -19.50 34.86 -56.89
N SER A 576 -18.22 34.48 -56.90
CA SER A 576 -17.57 34.06 -58.15
C SER A 576 -16.27 33.28 -57.92
N THR A 577 -16.34 31.96 -58.12
CA THR A 577 -15.25 31.09 -58.65
C THR A 577 -14.89 31.52 -60.09
N PRO A 578 -13.73 31.18 -60.71
CA PRO A 578 -13.01 29.89 -60.61
C PRO A 578 -11.45 29.87 -60.74
N ALA A 579 -10.89 28.65 -60.60
CA ALA A 579 -9.64 28.10 -61.17
C ALA A 579 -8.28 28.64 -60.63
N SER A 580 -7.54 27.92 -59.78
CA SER A 580 -6.62 26.76 -60.05
C SER A 580 -5.19 27.17 -59.60
N PRO A 581 -4.17 26.29 -59.51
CA PRO A 581 -4.10 24.88 -59.08
C PRO A 581 -2.98 24.62 -58.04
N ALA A 582 -2.93 23.39 -57.48
CA ALA A 582 -1.72 22.67 -56.99
C ALA A 582 -0.86 23.34 -55.89
N SER A 583 -0.26 22.68 -54.91
CA SER A 583 -0.08 21.30 -54.50
C SER A 583 0.58 21.43 -53.11
N LEU A 584 0.33 20.47 -52.22
CA LEU A 584 1.17 20.03 -51.08
C LEU A 584 0.26 19.29 -50.08
N THR A 585 -0.43 18.26 -50.55
CA THR A 585 -0.98 17.24 -49.65
C THR A 585 0.12 16.23 -49.38
N SER A 586 0.76 16.39 -48.22
CA SER A 586 1.37 15.29 -47.48
C SER A 586 0.41 14.08 -47.49
N PRO A 587 0.91 12.85 -47.73
CA PRO A 587 0.06 11.66 -47.71
C PRO A 587 -0.36 11.40 -46.27
N ARG A 588 -1.54 11.89 -45.91
CA ARG A 588 -2.26 11.47 -44.71
C ARG A 588 -2.82 10.07 -45.00
N PRO A 589 -2.40 9.00 -44.31
CA PRO A 589 -3.03 7.70 -44.47
C PRO A 589 -4.47 7.78 -43.94
N SER A 590 -5.41 8.03 -44.84
CA SER A 590 -6.85 7.98 -44.59
C SER A 590 -7.30 6.53 -44.48
N SER A 591 -7.08 5.92 -43.32
CA SER A 591 -7.84 4.75 -42.88
C SER A 591 -9.24 5.23 -42.48
N THR A 592 -10.24 4.92 -43.27
CA THR A 592 -11.66 5.27 -43.06
C THR A 592 -12.30 4.58 -41.85
N PHE A 593 -11.60 3.64 -41.20
CA PHE A 593 -12.03 3.01 -39.96
C PHE A 593 -11.09 3.38 -38.82
N ALA A 594 -11.67 3.78 -37.68
CA ALA A 594 -10.90 4.05 -36.46
C ALA A 594 -10.23 2.75 -35.99
N ARG A 595 -8.90 2.78 -35.81
CA ARG A 595 -8.17 1.62 -35.27
C ARG A 595 -8.72 1.25 -33.88
N PRO A 596 -8.93 -0.04 -33.59
CA PRO A 596 -9.38 -0.47 -32.27
C PRO A 596 -8.38 -0.04 -31.19
N SER A 597 -8.89 0.39 -30.05
CA SER A 597 -8.11 0.84 -28.89
C SER A 597 -8.70 0.29 -27.60
N LEU A 598 -7.92 0.30 -26.52
CA LEU A 598 -8.43 -0.10 -25.20
C LEU A 598 -9.58 0.81 -24.74
N GLY A 599 -9.50 2.11 -25.05
CA GLY A 599 -10.58 3.06 -24.82
C GLY A 599 -11.90 2.69 -25.54
N THR A 600 -11.83 2.16 -26.77
CA THR A 600 -13.04 1.71 -27.49
C THR A 600 -13.64 0.43 -26.91
N LEU A 601 -12.82 -0.46 -26.34
CA LEU A 601 -13.32 -1.65 -25.63
C LEU A 601 -14.10 -1.26 -24.36
N VAL A 602 -13.55 -0.37 -23.54
CA VAL A 602 -14.29 0.14 -22.36
C VAL A 602 -15.55 0.92 -22.76
N GLU A 603 -15.54 1.60 -23.91
CA GLU A 603 -16.74 2.24 -24.43
C GLU A 603 -17.86 1.26 -24.78
N GLN A 604 -17.54 0.06 -25.27
CA GLN A 604 -18.53 -1.00 -25.47
C GLN A 604 -19.12 -1.47 -24.14
N VAL A 605 -18.29 -1.66 -23.11
CA VAL A 605 -18.75 -1.99 -21.74
C VAL A 605 -19.64 -0.87 -21.16
N LEU A 606 -19.30 0.39 -21.43
CA LEU A 606 -20.13 1.54 -21.02
C LEU A 606 -21.51 1.53 -21.67
N LYS A 607 -21.67 0.94 -22.86
CA LYS A 607 -22.96 0.84 -23.56
C LYS A 607 -23.78 -0.38 -23.10
N ALA A 608 -23.14 -1.44 -22.61
CA ALA A 608 -23.83 -2.62 -22.08
C ALA A 608 -24.70 -2.29 -20.86
N SER A 609 -25.82 -2.98 -20.64
CA SER A 609 -26.61 -2.83 -19.42
C SER A 609 -25.91 -3.47 -18.22
N LEU A 610 -26.12 -2.92 -17.02
CA LEU A 610 -25.69 -3.56 -15.77
C LEU A 610 -26.85 -4.45 -15.24
N PRO A 611 -26.57 -5.58 -14.56
CA PRO A 611 -25.25 -6.11 -14.20
C PRO A 611 -24.47 -6.69 -15.39
N LEU A 612 -23.13 -6.76 -15.26
CA LEU A 612 -22.24 -7.35 -16.26
C LEU A 612 -22.04 -8.85 -15.97
N ASP A 613 -21.74 -9.61 -17.02
CA ASP A 613 -21.33 -11.02 -16.92
C ASP A 613 -19.85 -11.16 -16.52
N VAL A 614 -19.45 -12.40 -16.21
CA VAL A 614 -18.10 -12.73 -15.73
C VAL A 614 -17.02 -12.30 -16.73
N GLU A 615 -17.24 -12.54 -18.03
CA GLU A 615 -16.28 -12.22 -19.09
C GLU A 615 -16.08 -10.71 -19.24
N THR A 616 -17.15 -9.92 -19.18
CA THR A 616 -17.04 -8.46 -19.26
C THR A 616 -16.35 -7.90 -18.02
N VAL A 617 -16.60 -8.45 -16.82
CA VAL A 617 -15.87 -8.03 -15.61
C VAL A 617 -14.38 -8.38 -15.70
N ALA A 618 -14.03 -9.55 -16.24
CA ALA A 618 -12.64 -9.93 -16.50
C ALA A 618 -11.96 -9.01 -17.53
N LEU A 619 -12.66 -8.59 -18.58
CA LEU A 619 -12.19 -7.56 -19.50
C LEU A 619 -11.91 -6.24 -18.77
N VAL A 620 -12.81 -5.79 -17.89
CA VAL A 620 -12.60 -4.59 -17.08
C VAL A 620 -11.39 -4.74 -16.16
N ALA A 621 -11.17 -5.92 -15.55
CA ALA A 621 -9.99 -6.19 -14.74
C ALA A 621 -8.69 -6.04 -15.55
N ARG A 622 -8.64 -6.56 -16.78
CA ARG A 622 -7.52 -6.33 -17.72
C ARG A 622 -7.33 -4.84 -18.03
N MET A 623 -8.41 -4.10 -18.25
CA MET A 623 -8.34 -2.66 -18.50
C MET A 623 -7.81 -1.88 -17.30
N VAL A 624 -8.18 -2.27 -16.07
CA VAL A 624 -7.65 -1.71 -14.83
C VAL A 624 -6.15 -2.00 -14.69
N LEU A 625 -5.68 -3.18 -15.08
CA LEU A 625 -4.24 -3.48 -15.11
C LEU A 625 -3.47 -2.56 -16.05
N VAL A 626 -3.97 -2.34 -17.27
CA VAL A 626 -3.34 -1.41 -18.18
C VAL A 626 -3.36 0.01 -17.61
N ALA A 627 -4.50 0.45 -17.04
CA ALA A 627 -4.63 1.75 -16.40
C ALA A 627 -3.69 1.97 -15.21
N TRP A 628 -3.42 0.91 -14.44
CA TRP A 628 -2.42 0.93 -13.37
C TRP A 628 -1.02 1.25 -13.92
N THR A 629 -0.63 0.71 -15.08
CA THR A 629 0.67 1.03 -15.69
C THR A 629 0.83 2.50 -16.10
N PHE A 630 -0.27 3.27 -16.18
CA PHE A 630 -0.25 4.73 -16.39
C PHE A 630 -0.39 5.53 -15.09
N SER A 631 -0.69 4.86 -13.98
CA SER A 631 -0.96 5.46 -12.67
C SER A 631 0.01 4.98 -11.58
N VAL A 632 1.14 4.39 -11.98
CA VAL A 632 2.21 3.91 -11.10
C VAL A 632 3.48 4.70 -11.39
N ASP A 633 4.26 5.01 -10.36
CA ASP A 633 5.56 5.66 -10.51
C ASP A 633 6.67 4.61 -10.59
N GLY A 634 7.64 4.87 -11.46
CA GLY A 634 8.85 4.07 -11.61
C GLY A 634 9.73 4.20 -10.36
N VAL A 635 10.25 3.09 -9.86
CA VAL A 635 11.31 3.07 -8.84
C VAL A 635 12.66 2.93 -9.54
N ALA A 636 13.62 3.73 -9.08
CA ALA A 636 14.97 3.77 -9.61
C ALA A 636 15.97 3.34 -8.54
N TRP A 637 16.66 2.24 -8.79
CA TRP A 637 17.70 1.66 -7.94
C TRP A 637 19.10 2.13 -8.32
N GLU A 638 19.35 2.42 -9.60
CA GLU A 638 20.67 2.84 -10.12
C GLU A 638 20.67 4.31 -10.53
N LYS A 639 21.80 5.04 -10.38
CA LYS A 639 21.88 6.50 -10.60
C LYS A 639 21.35 6.97 -11.96
N ASP A 640 21.44 6.12 -12.98
CA ASP A 640 21.05 6.44 -14.36
C ASP A 640 19.57 6.10 -14.65
N GLU A 641 18.86 5.48 -13.70
CA GLU A 641 17.43 5.19 -13.83
C GLU A 641 16.56 6.40 -13.42
N GLU A 642 15.51 6.66 -14.19
CA GLU A 642 14.51 7.66 -13.84
C GLU A 642 13.46 7.07 -12.89
N GLY A 643 13.16 7.78 -11.79
CA GLY A 643 12.09 7.38 -10.89
C GLY A 643 12.29 7.77 -9.43
N TRP A 644 11.37 7.28 -8.60
CA TRP A 644 11.41 7.39 -7.16
C TRP A 644 12.61 6.63 -6.59
N ARG A 645 13.39 7.30 -5.74
CA ARG A 645 14.58 6.72 -5.09
C ARG A 645 14.22 6.14 -3.75
N VAL A 646 14.57 4.87 -3.55
CA VAL A 646 14.43 4.22 -2.26
C VAL A 646 15.52 4.76 -1.32
N PRO A 647 15.18 5.24 -0.11
CA PRO A 647 16.17 5.73 0.82
C PRO A 647 17.08 4.58 1.29
N ASP A 648 18.37 4.66 0.96
CA ASP A 648 19.41 3.77 1.48
C ASP A 648 19.90 4.27 2.85
N LEU A 649 19.15 3.90 3.89
CA LEU A 649 19.47 4.25 5.27
C LEU A 649 20.54 3.34 5.89
N GLY A 650 20.86 2.21 5.26
CA GLY A 650 21.83 1.25 5.81
C GLY A 650 23.24 1.84 5.95
N ASN A 651 23.59 2.76 5.05
CA ASN A 651 24.90 3.41 5.02
C ASN A 651 25.00 4.71 5.83
N THR A 652 23.91 5.17 6.43
CA THR A 652 23.84 6.48 7.09
C THR A 652 24.36 6.50 8.53
N GLY A 653 24.71 5.35 9.11
CA GLY A 653 25.23 5.26 10.48
C GLY A 653 24.23 5.67 11.56
N LEU A 654 22.92 5.71 11.24
CA LEU A 654 21.85 6.10 12.16
C LEU A 654 21.66 5.01 13.22
N GLU A 655 22.27 5.17 14.39
CA GLU A 655 22.26 4.15 15.44
C GLU A 655 20.89 3.95 16.09
N LYS A 656 20.12 5.03 16.31
CA LYS A 656 18.78 4.95 16.92
C LYS A 656 17.84 6.01 16.35
N MET A 657 16.68 5.55 15.87
CA MET A 657 15.57 6.38 15.42
C MET A 657 14.36 6.12 16.30
N TYR A 658 13.64 7.19 16.65
CA TYR A 658 12.43 7.12 17.46
C TYR A 658 11.27 7.78 16.73
N MET A 659 10.11 7.13 16.75
CA MET A 659 8.87 7.63 16.14
C MET A 659 7.82 7.87 17.22
N TRP A 660 7.24 9.07 17.29
CA TRP A 660 6.15 9.42 18.22
C TRP A 660 5.18 10.49 17.71
#